data_AF-A0AA39V6T8-F1
#
_entry.id   AF-A0AA39V6T8-F1
#
_cell.length_a   1.000
_cell.length_b   1.000
_cell.length_c   1.000
_cell.angle_alpha   90.00
_cell.angle_beta   90.00
_cell.angle_gamma   90.00
#
_symmetry.space_group_name_H-M   'P 1'
#
loop_
_entity.id
_entity.type
_entity.pdbx_description
1 polymer ?
#
loop_
_entity_poly.entity_id
_entity_poly.type
_entity_poly.pdbx_seq_one_letter_code
_entity_poly.pdbx_strand_id
1 'polypeptide(L)'
;MAMAEQKEECCISFALSLVVVVLFICNNGWFAIARADQTGYISAVGDPGMKRDSLRVAIESWNQCNEVGEEVPHMGSPRAADCFDIYQASSTQSNGKNCSLCNLLPYLLIHRVTEKDNKLGVGDPFLGLQPNALFDANLYAANKELYLGSKCQIEDNPKPWHFWMIMLKNGNMDTYAAKCPKNGYKVGPFGPDNGFPCFGEGCMNQPLIYHDYTTLQGANKTTLRGRFFGSWDLNADLSKGLMGNISYHSVTWEKEVGKGSWVFHHVLRTSTRYPWLMLYLRSDATYGLSGGYHYPTRGMSKIIPESPNFKVRFALNVIKGGGPKSQFYLMDMGSCWKNNGQPCNGDVTSDVTRYNEMIINPNISSWCHPDHLGVCPPYHTFSNGTRVHRNDTARFPYAAYHFYCSPGNGKYLEFPYTLCDPYSNPQPQEIMQILPNPVWGEFGYPTTPGEGWIGDPRTWELDVGRLSQSLYFYQDPGTTPVRRKWMSIDLGTEIFKDPDQVAEWTVSDFDILVPKAANEPGDRDGRLVQLRVVCWTPPQSGMYKLNADAVIDGVEAAVGIGLIPESPNFKVRFALNVIKGGGPKSQFYLMDMGSCWKNNGQPCNGDVTSDVTRYNEMIINPNISSWCHPDHLGVCPPYHTFSNGTRVHRNDTARFPYAAYHFYCSPGNGKYLEFPYTLCDPYSNPQPQEIMQILPNPVWGEFGYPTTPGEGWIGDRTDWVA
;
A
#
# COMPACT_ATOMS: atom_id res chain seq x y z
N MET A 1 -29.06 29.50 -71.25
CA MET A 1 -29.46 30.55 -70.29
C MET A 1 -30.76 30.09 -69.66
N ALA A 2 -30.74 28.97 -68.92
CA ALA A 2 -29.90 28.62 -67.77
C ALA A 2 -30.53 29.23 -66.50
N MET A 3 -31.09 28.41 -65.62
CA MET A 3 -30.33 27.50 -64.75
C MET A 3 -29.15 28.24 -64.12
N ALA A 4 -29.46 29.20 -63.24
CA ALA A 4 -28.45 29.81 -62.38
C ALA A 4 -28.99 30.16 -60.98
N GLU A 5 -30.28 30.51 -60.82
CA GLU A 5 -30.72 31.09 -59.54
C GLU A 5 -31.32 30.12 -58.51
N GLN A 6 -31.61 28.86 -58.85
CA GLN A 6 -32.25 27.94 -57.90
C GLN A 6 -31.28 27.03 -57.12
N LYS A 7 -29.96 27.21 -57.30
CA LYS A 7 -28.93 26.40 -56.62
C LYS A 7 -28.26 27.09 -55.42
N GLU A 8 -28.40 28.41 -55.26
CA GLU A 8 -27.77 29.13 -54.15
C GLU A 8 -28.62 29.13 -52.87
N GLU A 9 -29.95 29.22 -52.95
CA GLU A 9 -30.80 29.20 -51.75
C GLU A 9 -30.88 27.83 -51.06
N CYS A 10 -30.77 26.74 -51.84
CA CYS A 10 -30.80 25.39 -51.28
C CYS A 10 -29.49 25.03 -50.56
N CYS A 11 -28.33 25.50 -51.06
CA CYS A 11 -27.03 25.27 -50.43
C CYS A 11 -26.86 26.06 -49.12
N ILE A 12 -27.41 27.28 -49.04
CA ILE A 12 -27.35 28.09 -47.81
C ILE A 12 -28.27 27.51 -46.73
N SER A 13 -29.46 27.03 -47.10
CA SER A 13 -30.38 26.39 -46.15
C SER A 13 -29.88 25.02 -45.64
N PHE A 14 -29.16 24.26 -46.48
CA PHE A 14 -28.53 23.00 -46.06
C PHE A 14 -27.30 23.26 -45.18
N ALA A 15 -26.50 24.30 -45.47
CA ALA A 15 -25.35 24.68 -44.66
C ALA A 15 -25.76 25.23 -43.29
N LEU A 16 -26.82 26.05 -43.21
CA LEU A 16 -27.34 26.52 -41.91
C LEU A 16 -27.93 25.38 -41.07
N SER A 17 -28.63 24.44 -41.71
CA SER A 17 -29.20 23.27 -41.01
C SER A 17 -28.10 22.32 -40.51
N LEU A 18 -27.02 22.16 -41.28
CA LEU A 18 -25.86 21.38 -40.85
C LEU A 18 -25.12 22.05 -39.68
N VAL A 19 -24.99 23.39 -39.68
CA VAL A 19 -24.37 24.14 -38.57
C VAL A 19 -25.23 24.11 -37.32
N VAL A 20 -26.57 24.17 -37.42
CA VAL A 20 -27.48 24.04 -36.28
C VAL A 20 -27.50 22.61 -35.73
N VAL A 21 -27.42 21.58 -36.58
CA VAL A 21 -27.32 20.18 -36.15
C VAL A 21 -25.94 19.90 -35.55
N VAL A 22 -24.86 20.46 -36.07
CA VAL A 22 -23.52 20.37 -35.47
C VAL A 22 -23.48 21.12 -34.13
N LEU A 23 -24.13 22.29 -33.99
CA LEU A 23 -24.21 23.00 -32.70
C LEU A 23 -25.13 22.29 -31.68
N PHE A 24 -26.18 21.59 -32.11
CA PHE A 24 -27.02 20.77 -31.23
C PHE A 24 -26.36 19.45 -30.83
N ILE A 25 -25.58 18.83 -31.73
CA ILE A 25 -24.79 17.62 -31.42
C ILE A 25 -23.55 17.99 -30.58
N CYS A 26 -22.98 19.18 -30.74
CA CYS A 26 -21.92 19.70 -29.87
C CYS A 26 -22.41 20.09 -28.47
N ASN A 27 -23.69 20.46 -28.30
CA ASN A 27 -24.27 20.78 -26.98
C ASN A 27 -25.00 19.63 -26.29
N ASN A 28 -25.35 18.53 -26.98
CA ASN A 28 -26.04 17.38 -26.38
C ASN A 28 -25.40 16.01 -26.70
N GLY A 29 -24.14 16.01 -27.16
CA GLY A 29 -23.33 14.81 -27.26
C GLY A 29 -22.96 14.27 -25.88
N TRP A 30 -23.80 13.40 -25.33
CA TRP A 30 -23.44 12.42 -24.31
C TRP A 30 -22.39 11.45 -24.85
N PHE A 31 -21.17 11.93 -25.02
CA PHE A 31 -20.01 11.11 -24.76
C PHE A 31 -19.82 11.13 -23.25
N ALA A 32 -20.00 9.97 -22.62
CA ALA A 32 -19.41 9.70 -21.32
C ALA A 32 -17.88 9.70 -21.46
N ILE A 33 -17.33 10.89 -21.67
CA ILE A 33 -15.96 11.17 -21.27
C ILE A 33 -16.03 11.07 -19.75
N ALA A 34 -15.54 9.95 -19.23
CA ALA A 34 -15.15 9.86 -17.84
C ALA A 34 -14.46 11.18 -17.51
N ARG A 35 -15.02 11.97 -16.59
CA ARG A 35 -14.28 13.08 -16.01
C ARG A 35 -13.02 12.44 -15.45
N ALA A 36 -11.93 12.52 -16.21
CA ALA A 36 -10.60 12.34 -15.67
C ALA A 36 -10.56 13.32 -14.50
N ASP A 37 -10.40 12.76 -13.32
CA ASP A 37 -10.57 13.49 -12.09
C ASP A 37 -9.55 14.64 -12.07
N GLN A 38 -10.05 15.88 -12.16
CA GLN A 38 -9.24 17.11 -12.09
C GLN A 38 -8.70 17.35 -10.67
N THR A 39 -8.92 16.41 -9.74
CA THR A 39 -8.56 16.53 -8.32
C THR A 39 -7.08 16.25 -8.04
N GLY A 40 -6.33 15.72 -9.00
CA GLY A 40 -4.94 15.33 -8.76
C GLY A 40 -4.82 14.11 -7.83
N TYR A 41 -5.86 13.27 -7.71
CA TYR A 41 -5.82 11.99 -6.99
C TYR A 41 -5.97 10.80 -7.96
N ILE A 42 -5.48 9.63 -7.54
CA ILE A 42 -5.70 8.32 -8.16
C ILE A 42 -6.22 7.35 -7.09
N SER A 43 -6.90 6.30 -7.53
CA SER A 43 -7.35 5.24 -6.63
C SER A 43 -6.20 4.32 -6.25
N ALA A 44 -6.08 4.06 -4.95
CA ALA A 44 -5.17 3.09 -4.36
C ALA A 44 -5.75 1.66 -4.34
N VAL A 45 -7.04 1.49 -4.62
CA VAL A 45 -7.70 0.18 -4.68
C VAL A 45 -7.80 -0.34 -6.11
N GLY A 46 -7.86 -1.66 -6.25
CA GLY A 46 -8.01 -2.33 -7.54
C GLY A 46 -9.40 -2.24 -8.18
N ASP A 47 -10.43 -2.00 -7.37
CA ASP A 47 -11.82 -1.80 -7.81
C ASP A 47 -12.36 -0.44 -7.34
N PRO A 48 -11.95 0.67 -7.98
CA PRO A 48 -12.29 2.04 -7.54
C PRO A 48 -13.80 2.27 -7.48
N GLY A 49 -14.30 2.62 -6.30
CA GLY A 49 -15.72 2.85 -6.06
C GLY A 49 -16.57 1.58 -6.17
N MET A 50 -15.96 0.38 -6.15
CA MET A 50 -16.64 -0.91 -6.32
C MET A 50 -17.47 -0.99 -7.61
N LYS A 51 -16.94 -0.46 -8.72
CA LYS A 51 -17.69 -0.27 -9.98
C LYS A 51 -17.50 -1.39 -10.98
N ARG A 52 -16.54 -2.30 -10.80
CA ARG A 52 -16.31 -3.41 -11.72
C ARG A 52 -17.48 -4.39 -11.68
N ASP A 53 -17.89 -4.96 -12.82
CA ASP A 53 -18.96 -5.98 -12.84
C ASP A 53 -18.46 -7.36 -12.41
N SER A 54 -17.22 -7.71 -12.76
CA SER A 54 -16.53 -8.82 -12.09
C SER A 54 -16.26 -8.44 -10.64
N LEU A 55 -16.45 -9.36 -9.72
CA LEU A 55 -16.21 -9.13 -8.30
C LEU A 55 -15.17 -10.12 -7.75
N ARG A 56 -14.46 -9.66 -6.71
CA ARG A 56 -13.51 -10.43 -5.92
C ARG A 56 -13.79 -10.15 -4.45
N VAL A 57 -14.34 -11.12 -3.76
CA VAL A 57 -14.64 -11.03 -2.32
C VAL A 57 -14.12 -12.27 -1.63
N ALA A 58 -13.43 -12.10 -0.52
CA ALA A 58 -13.08 -13.17 0.39
C ALA A 58 -13.77 -12.96 1.73
N ILE A 59 -13.89 -14.04 2.48
CA ILE A 59 -14.30 -14.01 3.87
C ILE A 59 -13.26 -14.74 4.71
N GLU A 60 -12.99 -14.14 5.86
CA GLU A 60 -12.16 -14.72 6.89
C GLU A 60 -12.90 -14.73 8.20
N SER A 61 -12.74 -15.81 8.96
CA SER A 61 -13.14 -15.81 10.35
C SER A 61 -11.99 -16.19 11.27
N TRP A 62 -11.72 -15.29 12.20
CA TRP A 62 -10.73 -15.48 13.25
C TRP A 62 -11.37 -15.47 14.62
N ASN A 63 -10.73 -16.14 15.58
CA ASN A 63 -11.03 -15.96 16.98
C ASN A 63 -10.19 -14.82 17.56
N GLN A 64 -10.31 -14.63 18.87
CA GLN A 64 -9.38 -13.82 19.63
C GLN A 64 -7.93 -14.20 19.31
N CYS A 65 -7.01 -13.24 19.42
CA CYS A 65 -5.62 -13.32 18.98
C CYS A 65 -5.38 -13.60 17.49
N ASN A 66 -6.40 -13.49 16.63
CA ASN A 66 -6.27 -13.70 15.18
C ASN A 66 -5.80 -15.12 14.80
N GLU A 67 -6.27 -16.11 15.56
CA GLU A 67 -6.01 -17.53 15.31
C GLU A 67 -7.31 -18.28 14.99
N VAL A 68 -7.23 -19.39 14.25
CA VAL A 68 -8.37 -20.28 14.01
C VAL A 68 -8.70 -21.06 15.28
N GLY A 69 -7.69 -21.46 16.04
CA GLY A 69 -7.88 -22.34 17.18
C GLY A 69 -8.16 -23.77 16.71
N GLU A 70 -9.43 -24.13 16.52
CA GLU A 70 -9.84 -25.45 16.01
C GLU A 70 -10.84 -25.30 14.86
N GLU A 71 -10.65 -26.09 13.80
CA GLU A 71 -11.61 -26.15 12.69
C GLU A 71 -12.88 -26.90 13.13
N VAL A 72 -14.04 -26.38 12.71
CA VAL A 72 -15.32 -27.07 12.84
C VAL A 72 -15.29 -28.32 11.95
N PRO A 73 -15.61 -29.51 12.49
CA PRO A 73 -15.62 -30.73 11.71
C PRO A 73 -16.44 -30.59 10.42
N HIS A 74 -15.85 -31.00 9.30
CA HIS A 74 -16.47 -30.99 7.96
C HIS A 74 -16.78 -29.60 7.37
N MET A 75 -16.43 -28.51 8.04
CA MET A 75 -16.56 -27.14 7.52
C MET A 75 -15.36 -26.75 6.63
N GLY A 76 -14.20 -27.31 6.93
CA GLY A 76 -12.92 -26.90 6.35
C GLY A 76 -12.40 -25.61 6.97
N SER A 77 -11.35 -25.06 6.37
CA SER A 77 -10.68 -23.85 6.84
C SER A 77 -11.61 -22.62 6.74
N PRO A 78 -11.57 -21.68 7.71
CA PRO A 78 -12.52 -20.56 7.80
C PRO A 78 -12.24 -19.43 6.80
N ARG A 79 -11.57 -19.76 5.69
CA ARG A 79 -11.29 -18.88 4.56
C ARG A 79 -12.07 -19.36 3.35
N ALA A 80 -12.86 -18.48 2.76
CA ALA A 80 -13.56 -18.75 1.51
C ALA A 80 -13.53 -17.51 0.63
N ALA A 81 -13.79 -17.69 -0.66
CA ALA A 81 -13.86 -16.59 -1.60
C ALA A 81 -14.91 -16.81 -2.69
N ASP A 82 -15.46 -15.70 -3.20
CA ASP A 82 -16.21 -15.62 -4.43
C ASP A 82 -15.50 -14.67 -5.39
N CYS A 83 -14.92 -15.24 -6.43
CA CYS A 83 -14.18 -14.53 -7.45
C CYS A 83 -14.66 -15.00 -8.80
N PHE A 84 -15.23 -14.11 -9.60
CA PHE A 84 -15.77 -14.47 -10.91
C PHE A 84 -15.54 -13.39 -11.94
N ASP A 85 -15.44 -13.82 -13.20
CA ASP A 85 -15.45 -12.92 -14.34
C ASP A 85 -16.79 -13.00 -15.07
N ILE A 86 -17.25 -11.84 -15.53
CA ILE A 86 -18.44 -11.73 -16.37
C ILE A 86 -18.07 -11.46 -17.82
N TYR A 87 -18.72 -12.16 -18.73
CA TYR A 87 -18.55 -11.98 -20.17
C TYR A 87 -19.92 -11.81 -20.82
N GLN A 88 -20.00 -10.94 -21.82
CA GLN A 88 -21.19 -10.83 -22.64
C GLN A 88 -21.29 -12.05 -23.57
N ALA A 89 -22.45 -12.67 -23.66
CA ALA A 89 -22.69 -13.76 -24.59
C ALA A 89 -22.68 -13.21 -26.02
N SER A 90 -21.76 -13.70 -26.88
CA SER A 90 -21.66 -13.24 -28.26
C SER A 90 -22.90 -13.63 -29.07
N SER A 91 -23.56 -12.65 -29.69
CA SER A 91 -24.66 -12.87 -30.64
C SER A 91 -24.19 -13.43 -31.98
N THR A 92 -22.89 -13.34 -32.30
CA THR A 92 -22.28 -13.75 -33.57
C THR A 92 -21.34 -14.94 -33.36
N GLN A 93 -21.79 -16.13 -33.76
CA GLN A 93 -20.85 -17.22 -34.08
C GLN A 93 -20.02 -16.81 -35.32
N SER A 94 -18.80 -17.32 -35.41
CA SER A 94 -17.86 -17.17 -36.56
C SER A 94 -18.46 -17.53 -37.94
N ASN A 95 -19.67 -18.10 -37.98
CA ASN A 95 -20.40 -18.47 -39.19
C ASN A 95 -21.67 -17.62 -39.46
N GLY A 96 -21.83 -16.46 -38.83
CA GLY A 96 -22.93 -15.52 -39.14
C GLY A 96 -24.35 -15.98 -38.76
N LYS A 97 -24.49 -17.01 -37.90
CA LYS A 97 -25.79 -17.44 -37.37
C LYS A 97 -26.07 -16.75 -36.03
N ASN A 98 -27.24 -16.10 -35.92
CA ASN A 98 -27.75 -15.54 -34.67
C ASN A 98 -27.96 -16.64 -33.63
N CYS A 99 -27.28 -16.51 -32.49
CA CYS A 99 -27.44 -17.43 -31.37
C CYS A 99 -28.73 -17.11 -30.59
N SER A 100 -29.80 -17.88 -30.80
CA SER A 100 -31.07 -17.70 -30.08
C SER A 100 -30.94 -17.89 -28.56
N LEU A 101 -30.02 -18.76 -28.11
CA LEU A 101 -29.73 -19.00 -26.69
C LEU A 101 -29.02 -17.81 -26.02
N CYS A 102 -28.25 -17.02 -26.78
CA CYS A 102 -27.49 -15.88 -26.29
C CYS A 102 -28.41 -14.68 -25.98
N ASN A 103 -29.60 -14.62 -26.60
CA ASN A 103 -30.65 -13.68 -26.22
C ASN A 103 -31.34 -14.06 -24.90
N LEU A 104 -31.26 -15.33 -24.48
CA LEU A 104 -31.86 -15.85 -23.24
C LEU A 104 -30.89 -15.77 -22.04
N LEU A 105 -29.59 -15.85 -22.30
CA LEU A 105 -28.51 -15.71 -21.32
C LEU A 105 -27.52 -14.65 -21.84
N PRO A 106 -27.77 -13.35 -21.58
CA PRO A 106 -26.98 -12.26 -22.14
C PRO A 106 -25.55 -12.21 -21.57
N TYR A 107 -25.31 -12.83 -20.42
CA TYR A 107 -24.03 -12.86 -19.74
C TYR A 107 -23.67 -14.25 -19.24
N LEU A 108 -22.37 -14.54 -19.22
CA LEU A 108 -21.76 -15.73 -18.66
C LEU A 108 -20.90 -15.35 -17.45
N LEU A 109 -21.05 -16.08 -16.34
CA LEU A 109 -20.19 -15.97 -15.17
C LEU A 109 -19.21 -17.13 -15.13
N ILE A 110 -17.92 -16.83 -14.98
CA ILE A 110 -16.85 -17.81 -14.81
C ILE A 110 -16.25 -17.63 -13.43
N HIS A 111 -16.61 -18.52 -12.50
CA HIS A 111 -16.02 -18.53 -11.16
C HIS A 111 -14.60 -19.09 -11.19
N ARG A 112 -13.66 -18.33 -10.61
CA ARG A 112 -12.25 -18.69 -10.43
C ARG A 112 -12.02 -19.56 -9.21
N VAL A 113 -12.87 -19.38 -8.21
CA VAL A 113 -12.88 -20.17 -6.96
C VAL A 113 -14.07 -21.10 -7.00
N THR A 114 -13.82 -22.39 -6.83
CA THR A 114 -14.83 -23.45 -6.87
C THR A 114 -15.25 -23.87 -5.46
N GLU A 115 -16.36 -24.61 -5.34
CA GLU A 115 -16.81 -25.13 -4.05
C GLU A 115 -15.76 -26.04 -3.40
N LYS A 116 -15.01 -26.79 -4.23
CA LYS A 116 -13.90 -27.63 -3.76
C LYS A 116 -12.80 -26.79 -3.12
N ASP A 117 -12.49 -25.62 -3.67
CA ASP A 117 -11.48 -24.71 -3.12
C ASP A 117 -11.93 -24.14 -1.78
N ASN A 118 -13.19 -23.71 -1.69
CA ASN A 118 -13.76 -23.19 -0.45
C ASN A 118 -13.89 -24.26 0.64
N LYS A 119 -14.07 -25.54 0.28
CA LYS A 119 -14.16 -26.67 1.22
C LYS A 119 -12.83 -27.21 1.74
N LEU A 120 -11.68 -26.75 1.22
CA LEU A 120 -10.35 -27.18 1.70
C LEU A 120 -10.20 -26.95 3.21
N GLY A 121 -9.77 -27.96 3.95
CA GLY A 121 -9.47 -27.90 5.39
C GLY A 121 -8.19 -28.62 5.76
N VAL A 122 -7.82 -28.55 7.05
CA VAL A 122 -6.61 -29.22 7.58
C VAL A 122 -6.59 -30.70 7.15
N GLY A 123 -5.45 -31.15 6.61
CA GLY A 123 -5.27 -32.48 6.03
C GLY A 123 -5.47 -32.55 4.51
N ASP A 124 -6.15 -31.58 3.88
CA ASP A 124 -6.32 -31.54 2.43
C ASP A 124 -5.14 -30.81 1.76
N PRO A 125 -4.43 -31.44 0.80
CA PRO A 125 -3.35 -30.78 0.09
C PRO A 125 -3.85 -29.83 -1.00
N PHE A 126 -3.17 -28.70 -1.17
CA PHE A 126 -3.33 -27.81 -2.34
C PHE A 126 -1.98 -27.26 -2.81
N LEU A 127 -1.96 -26.72 -4.03
CA LEU A 127 -0.74 -26.20 -4.64
C LEU A 127 -0.19 -25.01 -3.84
N GLY A 128 1.07 -25.09 -3.41
CA GLY A 128 1.75 -24.04 -2.64
C GLY A 128 1.59 -24.15 -1.12
N LEU A 129 0.85 -25.15 -0.62
CA LEU A 129 0.74 -25.43 0.81
C LEU A 129 2.09 -25.84 1.40
N GLN A 130 2.49 -25.23 2.51
CA GLN A 130 3.69 -25.61 3.25
C GLN A 130 3.48 -26.94 3.99
N PRO A 131 4.48 -27.85 4.04
CA PRO A 131 4.31 -29.17 4.66
C PRO A 131 3.85 -29.13 6.13
N ASN A 132 4.32 -28.15 6.91
CA ASN A 132 3.93 -27.96 8.31
C ASN A 132 2.50 -27.41 8.46
N ALA A 133 1.99 -26.69 7.47
CA ALA A 133 0.64 -26.16 7.47
C ALA A 133 -0.43 -27.24 7.25
N LEU A 134 -0.06 -28.42 6.74
CA LEU A 134 -1.00 -29.51 6.49
C LEU A 134 -1.73 -29.99 7.75
N PHE A 135 -1.15 -29.79 8.93
CA PHE A 135 -1.67 -30.27 10.21
C PHE A 135 -1.88 -29.16 11.25
N ASP A 136 -1.81 -27.89 10.84
CA ASP A 136 -1.94 -26.73 11.72
C ASP A 136 -3.01 -25.78 11.15
N ALA A 137 -4.12 -25.61 11.87
CA ALA A 137 -5.27 -24.84 11.39
C ALA A 137 -4.95 -23.36 11.14
N ASN A 138 -4.06 -22.77 11.94
CA ASN A 138 -3.70 -21.36 11.81
C ASN A 138 -2.84 -21.16 10.54
N LEU A 139 -1.80 -21.98 10.39
CA LEU A 139 -0.97 -21.97 9.19
C LEU A 139 -1.76 -22.36 7.94
N TYR A 140 -2.67 -23.33 8.05
CA TYR A 140 -3.50 -23.76 6.93
C TYR A 140 -4.39 -22.62 6.44
N ALA A 141 -5.09 -21.93 7.35
CA ALA A 141 -5.95 -20.80 7.00
C ALA A 141 -5.16 -19.66 6.34
N ALA A 142 -3.99 -19.31 6.89
CA ALA A 142 -3.11 -18.31 6.28
C ALA A 142 -2.65 -18.71 4.87
N ASN A 143 -2.21 -19.96 4.68
CA ASN A 143 -1.80 -20.45 3.36
C ASN A 143 -2.98 -20.55 2.37
N LYS A 144 -4.17 -20.92 2.86
CA LYS A 144 -5.38 -20.99 2.04
C LYS A 144 -5.80 -19.62 1.55
N GLU A 145 -5.67 -18.57 2.37
CA GLU A 145 -5.91 -17.19 1.90
C GLU A 145 -4.98 -16.84 0.73
N LEU A 146 -3.68 -17.14 0.83
CA LEU A 146 -2.73 -16.88 -0.26
C LEU A 146 -3.09 -17.66 -1.54
N TYR A 147 -3.52 -18.92 -1.38
CA TYR A 147 -4.01 -19.75 -2.48
C TYR A 147 -5.25 -19.17 -3.15
N LEU A 148 -6.28 -18.80 -2.37
CA LEU A 148 -7.49 -18.14 -2.87
C LEU A 148 -7.13 -16.81 -3.54
N GLY A 149 -6.23 -16.04 -2.93
CA GLY A 149 -5.64 -14.82 -3.50
C GLY A 149 -5.10 -15.08 -4.90
N SER A 150 -4.22 -16.06 -5.07
CA SER A 150 -3.65 -16.39 -6.39
C SER A 150 -4.70 -16.70 -7.47
N LYS A 151 -5.84 -17.29 -7.09
CA LYS A 151 -6.96 -17.57 -8.01
C LYS A 151 -7.79 -16.32 -8.33
N CYS A 152 -7.88 -15.41 -7.37
CA CYS A 152 -8.63 -14.17 -7.46
C CYS A 152 -7.84 -13.02 -8.08
N GLN A 153 -6.52 -13.15 -8.20
CA GLN A 153 -5.62 -12.10 -8.65
C GLN A 153 -6.05 -11.47 -9.98
N ILE A 154 -6.00 -10.15 -10.03
CA ILE A 154 -6.14 -9.33 -11.23
C ILE A 154 -4.82 -8.61 -11.46
N GLU A 155 -4.26 -8.78 -12.66
CA GLU A 155 -3.12 -7.99 -13.10
C GLU A 155 -3.54 -6.53 -13.30
N ASP A 156 -2.78 -5.61 -12.71
CA ASP A 156 -3.03 -4.18 -12.72
C ASP A 156 -1.76 -3.40 -12.38
N ASN A 157 -1.74 -2.10 -12.66
CA ASN A 157 -0.65 -1.19 -12.33
C ASN A 157 -1.02 -0.31 -11.11
N PRO A 158 -0.08 -0.07 -10.16
CA PRO A 158 1.34 -0.47 -10.17
C PRO A 158 1.58 -1.90 -9.69
N LYS A 159 0.55 -2.56 -9.13
CA LYS A 159 0.63 -3.92 -8.61
C LYS A 159 -0.67 -4.66 -8.87
N PRO A 160 -0.62 -6.00 -9.01
CA PRO A 160 -1.82 -6.82 -9.02
C PRO A 160 -2.57 -6.71 -7.69
N TRP A 161 -3.88 -6.96 -7.74
CA TRP A 161 -4.77 -6.94 -6.59
C TRP A 161 -5.69 -8.15 -6.55
N HIS A 162 -6.36 -8.36 -5.41
CA HIS A 162 -7.05 -9.61 -5.10
C HIS A 162 -8.53 -9.40 -4.82
N PHE A 163 -8.93 -9.21 -3.55
CA PHE A 163 -10.34 -9.14 -3.16
C PHE A 163 -10.57 -8.11 -2.06
N TRP A 164 -11.83 -7.67 -1.96
CA TRP A 164 -12.37 -7.09 -0.73
C TRP A 164 -12.45 -8.19 0.33
N MET A 165 -12.07 -7.89 1.57
CA MET A 165 -12.09 -8.87 2.65
C MET A 165 -13.27 -8.61 3.58
N ILE A 166 -14.13 -9.60 3.76
CA ILE A 166 -15.11 -9.65 4.85
C ILE A 166 -14.40 -10.27 6.04
N MET A 167 -14.18 -9.49 7.10
CA MET A 167 -13.60 -10.00 8.33
C MET A 167 -14.69 -10.27 9.36
N LEU A 168 -14.72 -11.50 9.83
CA LEU A 168 -15.48 -11.97 10.98
C LEU A 168 -14.52 -12.24 12.13
N LYS A 169 -14.83 -11.70 13.30
CA LYS A 169 -14.06 -12.01 14.51
C LYS A 169 -14.96 -12.30 15.70
N ASN A 170 -14.52 -13.26 16.48
CA ASN A 170 -15.13 -13.65 17.75
C ASN A 170 -14.25 -13.17 18.90
N GLY A 171 -14.81 -12.31 19.76
CA GLY A 171 -14.12 -11.75 20.92
C GLY A 171 -14.09 -12.67 22.14
N ASN A 172 -14.74 -13.83 22.09
CA ASN A 172 -14.67 -14.82 23.16
C ASN A 172 -13.26 -15.40 23.27
N MET A 173 -12.81 -15.68 24.51
CA MET A 173 -11.44 -16.15 24.74
C MET A 173 -11.36 -17.29 25.76
N ASP A 174 -10.94 -18.47 25.32
CA ASP A 174 -10.65 -19.58 26.24
C ASP A 174 -9.27 -19.36 26.90
N THR A 175 -9.27 -18.80 28.11
CA THR A 175 -8.04 -18.54 28.88
C THR A 175 -7.38 -19.82 29.40
N TYR A 176 -8.11 -20.95 29.43
CA TYR A 176 -7.58 -22.24 29.88
C TYR A 176 -6.96 -23.05 28.75
N ALA A 177 -7.45 -22.90 27.51
CA ALA A 177 -6.81 -23.50 26.35
C ALA A 177 -5.42 -22.90 26.05
N ALA A 178 -5.14 -21.69 26.57
CA ALA A 178 -3.84 -21.02 26.46
C ALA A 178 -3.32 -20.90 25.01
N LYS A 179 -4.25 -20.76 24.05
CA LYS A 179 -3.93 -20.65 22.61
C LYS A 179 -3.33 -19.28 22.26
N CYS A 180 -3.80 -18.22 22.92
CA CYS A 180 -3.37 -16.85 22.64
C CYS A 180 -2.12 -16.46 23.44
N PRO A 181 -1.10 -15.88 22.79
CA PRO A 181 0.06 -15.32 23.49
C PRO A 181 -0.32 -14.03 24.24
N LYS A 182 0.51 -13.66 25.20
CA LYS A 182 0.48 -12.37 25.90
C LYS A 182 1.58 -11.48 25.35
N ASN A 183 1.25 -10.47 24.54
CA ASN A 183 2.25 -9.55 23.96
C ASN A 183 3.39 -10.31 23.21
N GLY A 184 3.04 -11.34 22.43
CA GLY A 184 3.99 -12.18 21.70
C GLY A 184 4.57 -13.35 22.50
N TYR A 185 4.41 -13.37 23.82
CA TYR A 185 4.95 -14.43 24.67
C TYR A 185 3.90 -15.51 24.95
N LYS A 186 4.24 -16.77 24.67
CA LYS A 186 3.40 -17.91 25.05
C LYS A 186 3.19 -17.91 26.57
N VAL A 187 1.95 -18.10 26.98
CA VAL A 187 1.57 -18.22 28.39
C VAL A 187 0.86 -19.54 28.63
N GLY A 188 0.87 -20.01 29.87
CA GLY A 188 0.04 -21.15 30.27
C GLY A 188 -1.42 -20.74 30.53
N PRO A 189 -2.27 -21.71 30.88
CA PRO A 189 -3.64 -21.46 31.33
C PRO A 189 -3.67 -20.42 32.44
N PHE A 190 -4.58 -19.45 32.34
CA PHE A 190 -4.80 -18.46 33.40
C PHE A 190 -6.28 -18.41 33.77
N GLY A 191 -6.54 -18.05 35.04
CA GLY A 191 -7.85 -18.17 35.69
C GLY A 191 -8.97 -17.42 34.98
N PRO A 192 -10.20 -17.43 35.53
CA PRO A 192 -11.29 -16.70 34.92
C PRO A 192 -10.96 -15.20 34.95
N ASP A 193 -10.92 -14.60 33.77
CA ASP A 193 -10.60 -13.18 33.58
C ASP A 193 -11.88 -12.42 33.27
N ASN A 194 -12.34 -11.52 34.14
CA ASN A 194 -13.60 -10.79 33.89
C ASN A 194 -13.57 -9.87 32.63
N GLY A 195 -12.40 -9.73 32.00
CA GLY A 195 -12.17 -8.98 30.78
C GLY A 195 -12.53 -9.71 29.49
N PHE A 196 -12.81 -11.02 29.49
CA PHE A 196 -13.24 -11.74 28.28
C PHE A 196 -14.52 -12.57 28.50
N PRO A 197 -15.40 -12.71 27.50
CA PRO A 197 -16.52 -13.63 27.56
C PRO A 197 -16.07 -15.08 27.28
N CYS A 198 -16.56 -16.02 28.09
CA CYS A 198 -16.37 -17.48 28.02
C CYS A 198 -14.96 -17.99 28.40
N PHE A 199 -14.86 -19.15 29.09
CA PHE A 199 -13.59 -19.70 29.64
C PHE A 199 -13.48 -21.23 29.49
N GLY A 200 -13.95 -21.79 28.38
CA GLY A 200 -13.89 -23.24 28.22
C GLY A 200 -14.04 -23.73 26.80
N GLU A 201 -13.89 -25.04 26.67
CA GLU A 201 -13.86 -25.77 25.41
C GLU A 201 -15.04 -25.37 24.50
N GLY A 202 -14.72 -25.04 23.25
CA GLY A 202 -15.70 -24.65 22.24
C GLY A 202 -16.00 -23.15 22.13
N CYS A 203 -15.44 -22.29 22.99
CA CYS A 203 -15.75 -20.85 22.92
C CYS A 203 -14.95 -20.06 21.88
N MET A 204 -13.79 -20.58 21.47
CA MET A 204 -13.01 -20.10 20.34
C MET A 204 -13.15 -21.03 19.12
N ASN A 205 -14.38 -21.47 18.85
CA ASN A 205 -14.68 -22.20 17.62
C ASN A 205 -14.78 -21.24 16.44
N GLN A 206 -14.31 -21.66 15.28
CA GLN A 206 -14.67 -20.97 14.03
C GLN A 206 -16.18 -21.07 13.77
N PRO A 207 -16.79 -20.13 13.04
CA PRO A 207 -18.19 -20.20 12.69
C PRO A 207 -18.45 -21.18 11.55
N LEU A 208 -19.72 -21.55 11.40
CA LEU A 208 -20.24 -22.07 10.14
C LEU A 208 -20.24 -20.93 9.11
N ILE A 209 -19.76 -21.20 7.89
CA ILE A 209 -19.75 -20.24 6.77
C ILE A 209 -20.36 -20.89 5.54
N TYR A 210 -21.57 -20.49 5.20
CA TYR A 210 -22.26 -20.89 3.98
C TYR A 210 -22.04 -19.86 2.88
N HIS A 211 -21.96 -20.34 1.64
CA HIS A 211 -21.71 -19.53 0.45
C HIS A 211 -22.78 -19.75 -0.61
N ASP A 212 -23.53 -18.69 -0.89
CA ASP A 212 -24.35 -18.61 -2.09
C ASP A 212 -23.53 -17.92 -3.18
N TYR A 213 -23.06 -18.70 -4.16
CA TYR A 213 -22.28 -18.21 -5.29
C TYR A 213 -23.02 -17.09 -6.03
N THR A 214 -22.24 -16.13 -6.52
CA THR A 214 -22.78 -15.01 -7.29
C THR A 214 -23.46 -15.52 -8.56
N THR A 215 -24.72 -15.14 -8.77
CA THR A 215 -25.51 -15.56 -9.93
C THR A 215 -26.22 -14.37 -10.58
N LEU A 216 -26.64 -14.56 -11.84
CA LEU A 216 -27.52 -13.62 -12.54
C LEU A 216 -29.00 -13.90 -12.18
N GLN A 217 -29.64 -12.89 -11.61
CA GLN A 217 -31.00 -12.90 -11.11
C GLN A 217 -31.89 -11.88 -11.86
N GLY A 218 -33.19 -11.94 -11.56
CA GLY A 218 -34.21 -11.11 -12.21
C GLY A 218 -34.68 -11.65 -13.57
N ALA A 219 -35.76 -11.05 -14.09
CA ALA A 219 -36.40 -11.47 -15.34
C ALA A 219 -35.45 -11.36 -16.56
N ASN A 220 -34.62 -10.32 -16.57
CA ASN A 220 -33.67 -10.06 -17.66
C ASN A 220 -32.27 -10.63 -17.41
N LYS A 221 -32.03 -11.31 -16.29
CA LYS A 221 -30.71 -11.84 -15.91
C LYS A 221 -29.61 -10.77 -15.92
N THR A 222 -29.91 -9.61 -15.34
CA THR A 222 -28.99 -8.44 -15.28
C THR A 222 -28.57 -8.08 -13.86
N THR A 223 -29.20 -8.64 -12.83
CA THR A 223 -28.83 -8.38 -11.43
C THR A 223 -27.86 -9.46 -10.95
N LEU A 224 -26.65 -9.08 -10.60
CA LEU A 224 -25.68 -9.94 -9.94
C LEU A 224 -25.93 -9.96 -8.45
N ARG A 225 -25.98 -11.14 -7.84
CA ARG A 225 -26.14 -11.28 -6.40
C ARG A 225 -25.45 -12.52 -5.87
N GLY A 226 -24.70 -12.39 -4.78
CA GLY A 226 -24.09 -13.48 -4.03
C GLY A 226 -24.09 -13.16 -2.53
N ARG A 227 -23.72 -14.14 -1.70
CA ARG A 227 -23.78 -13.99 -0.24
C ARG A 227 -22.88 -14.95 0.51
N PHE A 228 -22.27 -14.46 1.59
CA PHE A 228 -21.79 -15.29 2.70
C PHE A 228 -22.70 -15.15 3.90
N PHE A 229 -22.93 -16.24 4.63
CA PHE A 229 -23.74 -16.21 5.86
C PHE A 229 -23.46 -17.40 6.76
N GLY A 230 -23.84 -17.29 8.04
CA GLY A 230 -23.60 -18.38 8.97
C GLY A 230 -23.80 -17.99 10.43
N SER A 231 -23.19 -18.75 11.32
CA SER A 231 -23.39 -18.67 12.77
C SER A 231 -22.20 -19.26 13.52
N TRP A 232 -21.86 -18.69 14.68
CA TRP A 232 -20.96 -19.33 15.64
C TRP A 232 -21.66 -20.38 16.50
N ASP A 233 -22.98 -20.27 16.66
CA ASP A 233 -23.79 -21.32 17.28
C ASP A 233 -23.89 -22.51 16.31
N LEU A 234 -22.96 -23.46 16.43
CA LEU A 234 -22.80 -24.60 15.51
C LEU A 234 -24.01 -25.53 15.42
N ASN A 235 -24.89 -25.50 16.42
CA ASN A 235 -26.14 -26.27 16.46
C ASN A 235 -27.34 -25.46 15.94
N ALA A 236 -27.13 -24.24 15.44
CA ALA A 236 -28.21 -23.39 14.95
C ALA A 236 -28.79 -23.94 13.65
N ASP A 237 -30.11 -24.02 13.60
CA ASP A 237 -30.86 -24.37 12.40
C ASP A 237 -31.25 -23.10 11.64
N LEU A 238 -30.38 -22.67 10.73
CA LEU A 238 -30.58 -21.44 9.95
C LEU A 238 -31.78 -21.51 8.99
N SER A 239 -32.32 -22.71 8.72
CA SER A 239 -33.52 -22.86 7.88
C SER A 239 -34.79 -22.28 8.53
N LYS A 240 -34.80 -22.17 9.87
CA LYS A 240 -35.89 -21.58 10.66
C LYS A 240 -35.78 -20.05 10.77
N GLY A 241 -34.86 -19.43 10.04
CA GLY A 241 -34.58 -17.99 10.10
C GLY A 241 -33.92 -17.57 11.40
N LEU A 242 -33.99 -16.27 11.73
CA LEU A 242 -33.36 -15.66 12.91
C LEU A 242 -34.17 -15.87 14.21
N MET A 243 -34.90 -16.98 14.33
CA MET A 243 -35.70 -17.29 15.51
C MET A 243 -34.83 -17.93 16.61
N GLY A 244 -34.99 -17.45 17.85
CA GLY A 244 -34.24 -17.94 19.02
C GLY A 244 -32.97 -17.16 19.30
N ASN A 245 -32.19 -17.66 20.26
CA ASN A 245 -30.94 -17.08 20.74
C ASN A 245 -29.76 -17.69 19.96
N ILE A 246 -29.57 -17.22 18.73
CA ILE A 246 -28.51 -17.67 17.82
C ILE A 246 -27.73 -16.45 17.32
N SER A 247 -26.42 -16.62 17.22
CA SER A 247 -25.56 -15.69 16.51
C SER A 247 -25.82 -15.83 15.01
N TYR A 248 -25.64 -14.75 14.29
CA TYR A 248 -25.81 -14.76 12.85
C TYR A 248 -24.93 -13.70 12.20
N HIS A 249 -24.32 -14.05 11.09
CA HIS A 249 -23.68 -13.08 10.20
C HIS A 249 -24.20 -13.29 8.79
N SER A 250 -24.29 -12.21 8.02
CA SER A 250 -24.49 -12.28 6.58
C SER A 250 -23.94 -11.05 5.91
N VAL A 251 -23.28 -11.27 4.77
CA VAL A 251 -22.91 -10.21 3.85
C VAL A 251 -23.42 -10.60 2.48
N THR A 252 -24.39 -9.85 1.98
CA THR A 252 -24.95 -9.99 0.62
C THR A 252 -24.39 -8.87 -0.23
N TRP A 253 -23.90 -9.19 -1.42
CA TRP A 253 -23.51 -8.18 -2.40
C TRP A 253 -24.45 -8.24 -3.60
N GLU A 254 -24.87 -7.07 -4.06
CA GLU A 254 -25.77 -6.94 -5.21
C GLU A 254 -25.35 -5.77 -6.11
N LYS A 255 -25.51 -5.95 -7.42
CA LYS A 255 -25.28 -4.92 -8.44
C LYS A 255 -26.03 -5.24 -9.73
N GLU A 256 -26.46 -4.22 -10.47
CA GLU A 256 -26.89 -4.41 -11.86
C GLU A 256 -25.70 -4.31 -12.82
N VAL A 257 -25.58 -5.24 -13.77
CA VAL A 257 -24.47 -5.27 -14.74
C VAL A 257 -24.37 -3.94 -15.49
N GLY A 258 -23.16 -3.38 -15.52
CA GLY A 258 -22.84 -2.13 -16.20
C GLY A 258 -23.33 -0.87 -15.49
N LYS A 259 -23.93 -0.98 -14.29
CA LYS A 259 -24.51 0.16 -13.57
C LYS A 259 -24.01 0.26 -12.14
N GLY A 260 -23.68 1.49 -11.76
CA GLY A 260 -23.44 1.87 -10.36
C GLY A 260 -22.29 1.11 -9.70
N SER A 261 -22.39 1.03 -8.38
CA SER A 261 -21.45 0.38 -7.47
C SER A 261 -22.06 -0.89 -6.89
N TRP A 262 -21.24 -1.85 -6.48
CA TRP A 262 -21.69 -2.94 -5.62
C TRP A 262 -22.22 -2.40 -4.29
N VAL A 263 -23.35 -2.93 -3.86
CA VAL A 263 -23.91 -2.66 -2.54
C VAL A 263 -23.69 -3.89 -1.67
N PHE A 264 -22.88 -3.75 -0.63
CA PHE A 264 -22.68 -4.78 0.38
C PHE A 264 -23.62 -4.53 1.55
N HIS A 265 -24.59 -5.42 1.73
CA HIS A 265 -25.55 -5.44 2.84
C HIS A 265 -25.06 -6.41 3.92
N HIS A 266 -24.80 -5.86 5.09
CA HIS A 266 -24.24 -6.56 6.24
C HIS A 266 -25.31 -6.73 7.32
N VAL A 267 -25.31 -7.91 7.95
CA VAL A 267 -26.10 -8.21 9.13
C VAL A 267 -25.20 -8.94 10.12
N LEU A 268 -25.14 -8.46 11.35
CA LEU A 268 -24.48 -9.12 12.47
C LEU A 268 -25.44 -9.23 13.64
N ARG A 269 -25.52 -10.41 14.24
CA ARG A 269 -26.30 -10.69 15.43
C ARG A 269 -25.49 -11.47 16.44
N THR A 270 -25.52 -11.02 17.69
CA THR A 270 -24.95 -11.73 18.83
C THR A 270 -25.95 -12.67 19.48
N SER A 271 -25.43 -13.66 20.20
CA SER A 271 -26.19 -14.56 21.08
C SER A 271 -25.65 -14.47 22.51
N THR A 272 -26.33 -15.11 23.46
CA THR A 272 -25.78 -15.25 24.82
C THR A 272 -24.46 -15.99 24.86
N ARG A 273 -24.20 -16.93 23.91
CA ARG A 273 -22.93 -17.64 23.83
C ARG A 273 -21.84 -16.82 23.15
N TYR A 274 -22.21 -16.01 22.17
CA TYR A 274 -21.30 -15.16 21.42
C TYR A 274 -21.76 -13.70 21.52
N PRO A 275 -21.58 -13.07 22.71
CA PRO A 275 -21.99 -11.69 22.95
C PRO A 275 -20.99 -10.68 22.40
N TRP A 276 -19.81 -11.13 21.93
CA TRP A 276 -18.77 -10.27 21.40
C TRP A 276 -18.38 -10.72 20.00
N LEU A 277 -18.89 -10.02 18.98
CA LEU A 277 -18.64 -10.32 17.58
C LEU A 277 -18.30 -9.06 16.81
N MET A 278 -17.46 -9.22 15.79
CA MET A 278 -17.09 -8.16 14.85
C MET A 278 -17.37 -8.59 13.42
N LEU A 279 -17.82 -7.64 12.60
CA LEU A 279 -18.00 -7.80 11.16
C LEU A 279 -17.58 -6.52 10.44
N TYR A 280 -16.57 -6.64 9.57
CA TYR A 280 -16.03 -5.53 8.79
C TYR A 280 -15.93 -5.86 7.31
N LEU A 281 -16.01 -4.80 6.50
CA LEU A 281 -15.53 -4.81 5.13
C LEU A 281 -14.18 -4.08 5.08
N ARG A 282 -13.17 -4.74 4.52
CA ARG A 282 -11.78 -4.29 4.57
C ARG A 282 -11.13 -4.17 3.20
N SER A 283 -10.27 -3.16 3.09
CA SER A 283 -9.32 -2.98 1.99
C SER A 283 -7.89 -3.24 2.45
N ASP A 284 -7.50 -4.51 2.44
CA ASP A 284 -6.15 -4.94 2.86
C ASP A 284 -5.09 -4.68 1.77
N ALA A 285 -3.83 -4.53 2.16
CA ALA A 285 -2.69 -4.42 1.25
C ALA A 285 -2.53 -5.69 0.41
N THR A 286 -2.03 -5.53 -0.82
CA THR A 286 -1.82 -6.67 -1.74
C THR A 286 -0.69 -7.60 -1.32
N TYR A 287 0.12 -7.20 -0.34
CA TYR A 287 1.22 -7.98 0.22
C TYR A 287 1.57 -7.50 1.63
N GLY A 288 2.30 -8.33 2.36
CA GLY A 288 2.76 -8.02 3.72
C GLY A 288 1.71 -8.40 4.78
N LEU A 289 1.90 -7.86 5.98
CA LEU A 289 1.03 -8.08 7.12
C LEU A 289 -0.11 -7.05 7.10
N SER A 290 -1.34 -7.48 7.34
CA SER A 290 -2.50 -6.57 7.48
C SER A 290 -2.95 -6.47 8.94
N GLY A 291 -3.47 -5.32 9.36
CA GLY A 291 -4.39 -5.13 10.49
C GLY A 291 -4.24 -5.99 11.77
N GLY A 292 -3.03 -6.32 12.22
CA GLY A 292 -2.81 -7.14 13.42
C GLY A 292 -2.48 -8.61 13.19
N TYR A 293 -2.49 -9.07 11.95
CA TYR A 293 -2.07 -10.42 11.58
C TYR A 293 -0.56 -10.51 11.46
N HIS A 294 0.01 -11.54 12.07
CA HIS A 294 1.42 -11.86 11.92
C HIS A 294 1.71 -12.76 10.69
N TYR A 295 0.68 -13.04 9.90
CA TYR A 295 0.76 -13.78 8.64
C TYR A 295 0.66 -12.84 7.42
N PRO A 296 1.35 -13.14 6.31
CA PRO A 296 1.15 -12.42 5.06
C PRO A 296 -0.27 -12.59 4.54
N THR A 297 -0.88 -11.51 4.07
CA THR A 297 -2.26 -11.50 3.52
C THR A 297 -2.30 -11.06 2.06
N ARG A 298 -3.47 -11.13 1.45
CA ARG A 298 -3.78 -10.57 0.11
C ARG A 298 -5.02 -9.71 0.18
N GLY A 299 -5.02 -8.59 -0.56
CA GLY A 299 -6.13 -7.65 -0.51
C GLY A 299 -6.29 -6.77 -1.75
N MET A 300 -7.06 -5.71 -1.56
CA MET A 300 -7.57 -4.80 -2.59
C MET A 300 -6.67 -3.58 -2.84
N SER A 301 -5.88 -3.15 -1.85
CA SER A 301 -5.08 -1.91 -1.88
C SER A 301 -3.76 -2.12 -2.64
N LYS A 302 -3.75 -1.80 -3.94
CA LYS A 302 -2.55 -1.88 -4.81
C LYS A 302 -1.51 -0.79 -4.52
N ILE A 303 -1.92 0.32 -3.92
CA ILE A 303 -1.04 1.34 -3.34
C ILE A 303 -1.30 1.37 -1.84
N ILE A 304 -0.26 1.27 -1.01
CA ILE A 304 -0.42 1.36 0.44
C ILE A 304 -0.57 2.84 0.81
N PRO A 305 -1.72 3.28 1.36
CA PRO A 305 -1.92 4.67 1.76
C PRO A 305 -0.96 5.06 2.89
N GLU A 306 -0.43 6.28 2.81
CA GLU A 306 0.54 6.81 3.76
C GLU A 306 0.11 8.20 4.25
N SER A 307 0.07 8.40 5.56
CA SER A 307 -0.24 9.72 6.13
C SER A 307 0.85 10.74 5.79
N PRO A 308 0.50 12.00 5.53
CA PRO A 308 -0.85 12.57 5.58
C PRO A 308 -1.64 12.48 4.26
N ASN A 309 -1.12 11.79 3.25
CA ASN A 309 -1.48 12.03 1.86
C ASN A 309 -2.46 11.01 1.30
N PHE A 310 -3.66 10.91 1.87
CA PHE A 310 -4.75 10.14 1.27
C PHE A 310 -6.10 10.48 1.88
N LYS A 311 -7.15 10.20 1.11
CA LYS A 311 -8.55 10.31 1.49
C LYS A 311 -9.25 8.98 1.31
N VAL A 312 -10.39 8.80 1.97
CA VAL A 312 -11.25 7.63 1.79
C VAL A 312 -12.66 8.11 1.50
N ARG A 313 -13.30 7.52 0.50
CA ARG A 313 -14.66 7.86 0.06
C ARG A 313 -15.53 6.62 0.05
N PHE A 314 -16.76 6.71 0.55
CA PHE A 314 -17.74 5.61 0.53
C PHE A 314 -19.13 6.13 0.84
N ALA A 315 -20.17 5.40 0.44
CA ALA A 315 -21.53 5.60 0.90
C ALA A 315 -21.85 4.60 2.02
N LEU A 316 -22.43 5.09 3.12
CA LEU A 316 -22.81 4.32 4.29
C LEU A 316 -24.27 4.61 4.66
N ASN A 317 -25.01 3.54 4.95
CA ASN A 317 -26.35 3.63 5.52
C ASN A 317 -26.46 2.62 6.68
N VAL A 318 -26.49 3.13 7.91
CA VAL A 318 -26.73 2.32 9.11
C VAL A 318 -28.22 2.13 9.28
N ILE A 319 -28.69 0.88 9.19
CA ILE A 319 -30.10 0.51 9.28
C ILE A 319 -30.44 0.13 10.73
N LYS A 320 -29.56 -0.63 11.41
CA LYS A 320 -29.64 -0.98 12.83
C LYS A 320 -28.27 -0.91 13.48
N GLY A 321 -28.25 -0.41 14.71
CA GLY A 321 -27.01 0.02 15.37
C GLY A 321 -26.36 -0.97 16.34
N GLY A 322 -26.83 -2.22 16.46
CA GLY A 322 -26.14 -3.21 17.32
C GLY A 322 -26.23 -2.97 18.83
N GLY A 323 -27.16 -2.13 19.29
CA GLY A 323 -27.36 -1.84 20.72
C GLY A 323 -26.50 -0.67 21.24
N PRO A 324 -26.63 -0.33 22.54
CA PRO A 324 -25.94 0.81 23.13
C PRO A 324 -24.43 0.62 23.30
N LYS A 325 -23.95 -0.63 23.30
CA LYS A 325 -22.52 -0.98 23.42
C LYS A 325 -21.83 -1.30 22.09
N SER A 326 -22.56 -1.21 20.98
CA SER A 326 -21.96 -1.44 19.67
C SER A 326 -21.03 -0.28 19.31
N GLN A 327 -19.78 -0.63 19.03
CA GLN A 327 -18.78 0.25 18.48
C GLN A 327 -18.88 0.10 16.96
N PHE A 328 -19.64 1.00 16.33
CA PHE A 328 -19.71 1.05 14.88
C PHE A 328 -18.63 1.99 14.39
N TYR A 329 -17.62 1.43 13.73
CA TYR A 329 -16.51 2.17 13.19
C TYR A 329 -16.88 2.73 11.81
N LEU A 330 -17.00 4.05 11.72
CA LEU A 330 -17.07 4.76 10.44
C LEU A 330 -15.77 4.54 9.65
N MET A 331 -14.66 4.48 10.37
CA MET A 331 -13.34 4.16 9.87
C MET A 331 -12.60 3.40 10.98
N ASP A 332 -12.09 2.23 10.64
CA ASP A 332 -11.09 1.49 11.41
C ASP A 332 -9.87 1.31 10.48
N MET A 333 -8.67 1.53 11.01
CA MET A 333 -7.46 1.48 10.23
C MET A 333 -6.37 0.74 10.97
N GLY A 334 -5.80 -0.27 10.32
CA GLY A 334 -4.76 -1.11 10.88
C GLY A 334 -3.37 -0.80 10.32
N SER A 335 -2.39 -0.70 11.22
CA SER A 335 -0.98 -0.59 10.86
C SER A 335 -0.03 -1.34 11.80
N CYS A 336 1.25 -1.38 11.45
CA CYS A 336 2.30 -2.04 12.23
C CYS A 336 3.63 -1.29 12.13
N TRP A 337 4.22 -0.96 13.28
CA TRP A 337 5.63 -0.57 13.39
C TRP A 337 6.19 -0.88 14.78
N LYS A 338 7.51 -0.95 14.92
CA LYS A 338 8.17 -1.15 16.22
C LYS A 338 8.23 0.17 17.00
N ASN A 339 8.30 0.11 18.33
CA ASN A 339 8.41 1.32 19.17
C ASN A 339 9.67 2.16 18.88
N ASN A 340 10.69 1.57 18.25
CA ASN A 340 11.90 2.28 17.85
C ASN A 340 11.82 2.93 16.45
N GLY A 341 10.64 2.94 15.82
CA GLY A 341 10.41 3.53 14.50
C GLY A 341 10.75 2.63 13.30
N GLN A 342 11.32 1.45 13.54
CA GLN A 342 11.57 0.48 12.47
C GLN A 342 10.26 -0.15 11.98
N PRO A 343 10.19 -0.57 10.69
CA PRO A 343 9.06 -1.32 10.19
C PRO A 343 8.93 -2.68 10.91
N CYS A 344 7.71 -3.20 10.94
CA CYS A 344 7.47 -4.55 11.41
C CYS A 344 8.14 -5.60 10.53
N ASN A 345 8.51 -6.73 11.13
CA ASN A 345 9.21 -7.82 10.45
C ASN A 345 8.64 -9.22 10.76
N GLY A 346 7.51 -9.30 11.47
CA GLY A 346 6.88 -10.53 11.92
C GLY A 346 7.36 -11.01 13.29
N ASP A 347 8.24 -10.28 13.97
CA ASP A 347 8.61 -10.60 15.35
C ASP A 347 7.53 -10.09 16.31
N VAL A 348 6.64 -11.00 16.72
CA VAL A 348 5.49 -10.72 17.58
C VAL A 348 5.84 -10.15 18.95
N THR A 349 7.10 -10.21 19.39
CA THR A 349 7.52 -9.64 20.69
C THR A 349 7.90 -8.16 20.60
N SER A 350 8.32 -7.69 19.42
CA SER A 350 8.79 -6.33 19.20
C SER A 350 7.94 -5.52 18.22
N ASP A 351 7.22 -6.18 17.32
CA ASP A 351 6.22 -5.56 16.46
C ASP A 351 5.05 -5.05 17.30
N VAL A 352 4.47 -3.93 16.89
CA VAL A 352 3.30 -3.35 17.57
C VAL A 352 2.25 -2.99 16.53
N THR A 353 1.09 -3.59 16.68
CA THR A 353 -0.09 -3.28 15.86
C THR A 353 -0.77 -2.04 16.36
N ARG A 354 -1.26 -1.21 15.44
CA ARG A 354 -1.87 0.07 15.78
C ARG A 354 -3.17 0.27 15.06
N TYR A 355 -4.17 0.70 15.83
CA TYR A 355 -5.51 0.98 15.33
C TYR A 355 -5.89 2.44 15.54
N ASN A 356 -6.59 2.98 14.54
CA ASN A 356 -7.29 4.25 14.62
C ASN A 356 -8.75 4.00 14.28
N GLU A 357 -9.64 4.25 15.23
CA GLU A 357 -11.05 3.84 15.17
C GLU A 357 -11.96 5.03 15.48
N MET A 358 -12.90 5.34 14.57
CA MET A 358 -13.92 6.37 14.77
C MET A 358 -15.27 5.74 15.04
N ILE A 359 -15.75 5.84 16.29
CA ILE A 359 -17.05 5.28 16.69
C ILE A 359 -18.16 6.31 16.42
N ILE A 360 -19.20 5.94 15.66
CA ILE A 360 -20.32 6.85 15.34
C ILE A 360 -21.63 6.54 16.07
N ASN A 361 -21.67 5.50 16.90
CA ASN A 361 -22.84 5.21 17.73
C ASN A 361 -23.05 6.33 18.77
N PRO A 362 -24.15 7.10 18.73
CA PRO A 362 -24.37 8.24 19.61
C PRO A 362 -24.58 7.86 21.08
N ASN A 363 -24.81 6.57 21.38
CA ASN A 363 -24.94 6.08 22.76
C ASN A 363 -23.58 5.86 23.44
N ILE A 364 -22.47 5.91 22.70
CA ILE A 364 -21.13 5.77 23.24
C ILE A 364 -20.63 7.14 23.73
N SER A 365 -20.31 7.21 25.02
CA SER A 365 -19.69 8.39 25.63
C SER A 365 -18.17 8.25 25.71
N SER A 366 -17.48 9.37 25.82
CA SER A 366 -16.05 9.38 26.11
C SER A 366 -15.75 8.67 27.44
N TRP A 367 -14.63 7.94 27.51
CA TRP A 367 -14.03 7.53 28.79
C TRP A 367 -12.85 8.43 29.17
N CYS A 368 -12.30 9.15 28.20
CA CYS A 368 -11.25 10.13 28.39
C CYS A 368 -11.84 11.41 29.01
N HIS A 369 -11.49 11.67 30.27
CA HIS A 369 -11.95 12.83 31.02
C HIS A 369 -10.82 13.40 31.89
N PRO A 370 -10.92 14.67 32.35
CA PRO A 370 -9.92 15.30 33.22
C PRO A 370 -9.57 14.51 34.49
N ASP A 371 -10.52 13.73 35.00
CA ASP A 371 -10.39 12.86 36.17
C ASP A 371 -9.99 11.40 35.83
N HIS A 372 -9.91 11.06 34.54
CA HIS A 372 -9.54 9.73 34.04
C HIS A 372 -8.52 9.81 32.90
N LEU A 373 -7.38 10.46 33.16
CA LEU A 373 -6.33 10.72 32.17
C LEU A 373 -5.64 9.47 31.61
N GLY A 374 -5.70 8.33 32.32
CA GLY A 374 -5.02 7.09 31.93
C GLY A 374 -5.50 6.51 30.59
N VAL A 375 -6.74 6.83 30.19
CA VAL A 375 -7.35 6.43 28.92
C VAL A 375 -7.40 7.58 27.90
N CYS A 376 -6.73 8.70 28.19
CA CYS A 376 -6.55 9.81 27.27
C CYS A 376 -5.17 9.75 26.61
N PRO A 377 -5.05 10.07 25.32
CA PRO A 377 -3.73 10.22 24.73
C PRO A 377 -2.98 11.40 25.37
N PRO A 378 -1.65 11.31 25.55
CA PRO A 378 -0.87 12.37 26.17
C PRO A 378 -1.01 13.75 25.51
N TYR A 379 -1.18 13.77 24.18
CA TYR A 379 -1.32 15.00 23.42
C TYR A 379 -2.45 14.91 22.40
N HIS A 380 -3.15 16.03 22.23
CA HIS A 380 -3.94 16.33 21.05
C HIS A 380 -3.12 17.26 20.14
N THR A 381 -3.20 17.04 18.82
CA THR A 381 -2.58 17.91 17.81
C THR A 381 -3.69 18.47 16.93
N PHE A 382 -3.87 19.79 16.96
CA PHE A 382 -4.78 20.49 16.05
C PHE A 382 -4.18 20.52 14.64
N SER A 383 -4.99 20.72 13.59
CA SER A 383 -4.50 20.79 12.20
C SER A 383 -3.45 21.85 11.93
N ASN A 384 -3.46 22.94 12.68
CA ASN A 384 -2.44 23.98 12.60
C ASN A 384 -1.09 23.56 13.23
N GLY A 385 -0.98 22.32 13.71
CA GLY A 385 0.20 21.76 14.36
C GLY A 385 0.32 22.07 15.85
N THR A 386 -0.61 22.84 16.42
CA THR A 386 -0.59 23.16 17.86
C THR A 386 -0.83 21.89 18.67
N ARG A 387 0.08 21.59 19.59
CA ARG A 387 -0.05 20.46 20.50
C ARG A 387 -0.52 20.93 21.88
N VAL A 388 -1.51 20.24 22.42
CA VAL A 388 -2.04 20.47 23.76
C VAL A 388 -1.91 19.18 24.56
N HIS A 389 -1.30 19.30 25.74
CA HIS A 389 -1.13 18.19 26.66
C HIS A 389 -2.44 17.89 27.39
N ARG A 390 -2.73 16.62 27.68
CA ARG A 390 -3.94 16.18 28.41
C ARG A 390 -4.08 16.69 29.85
N ASN A 391 -3.10 17.42 30.39
CA ASN A 391 -3.22 18.10 31.69
C ASN A 391 -3.74 19.54 31.54
N ASP A 392 -3.76 20.08 30.33
CA ASP A 392 -4.35 21.38 30.04
C ASP A 392 -5.86 21.22 29.85
N THR A 393 -6.56 21.17 30.98
CA THR A 393 -8.00 20.86 31.01
C THR A 393 -8.86 21.91 30.31
N ALA A 394 -8.33 23.12 30.10
CA ALA A 394 -9.03 24.21 29.43
C ALA A 394 -9.03 24.06 27.90
N ARG A 395 -8.04 23.36 27.32
CA ARG A 395 -7.84 23.29 25.87
C ARG A 395 -7.89 21.88 25.29
N PHE A 396 -7.64 20.84 26.09
CA PHE A 396 -7.63 19.47 25.60
C PHE A 396 -9.06 18.99 25.29
N PRO A 397 -9.35 18.47 24.07
CA PRO A 397 -10.70 18.08 23.69
C PRO A 397 -11.03 16.65 24.17
N TYR A 398 -11.22 16.47 25.48
CA TYR A 398 -11.53 15.16 26.09
C TYR A 398 -12.66 14.39 25.39
N ALA A 399 -13.77 15.10 25.11
CA ALA A 399 -14.94 14.53 24.47
C ALA A 399 -14.70 14.00 23.04
N ALA A 400 -13.56 14.32 22.43
CA ALA A 400 -13.18 13.85 21.09
C ALA A 400 -12.57 12.44 21.11
N TYR A 401 -12.19 11.93 22.28
CA TYR A 401 -11.54 10.64 22.47
C TYR A 401 -12.44 9.71 23.28
N HIS A 402 -12.71 8.51 22.78
CA HIS A 402 -13.35 7.48 23.59
C HIS A 402 -12.33 6.86 24.54
N PHE A 403 -11.27 6.29 23.97
CA PHE A 403 -10.30 5.47 24.68
C PHE A 403 -8.96 5.48 23.94
N TYR A 404 -7.88 5.62 24.70
CA TYR A 404 -6.52 5.39 24.25
C TYR A 404 -5.86 4.38 25.18
N CYS A 405 -5.23 3.37 24.60
CA CYS A 405 -4.39 2.43 25.34
C CYS A 405 -3.02 2.27 24.68
N SER A 406 -1.99 2.17 25.52
CA SER A 406 -0.59 2.09 25.11
C SER A 406 -0.15 0.64 24.87
N PRO A 407 0.91 0.42 24.06
CA PRO A 407 1.40 -0.91 23.80
C PRO A 407 2.08 -1.54 25.01
N GLY A 408 1.83 -2.84 25.22
CA GLY A 408 2.35 -3.60 26.36
C GLY A 408 3.87 -3.72 26.44
N ASN A 409 4.60 -3.41 25.35
CA ASN A 409 6.06 -3.37 25.28
C ASN A 409 6.64 -1.94 25.25
N GLY A 410 5.83 -0.91 25.54
CA GLY A 410 6.30 0.48 25.66
C GLY A 410 7.18 0.69 26.89
N LYS A 411 8.34 1.33 26.71
CA LYS A 411 9.35 1.53 27.78
C LYS A 411 9.28 2.87 28.49
N TYR A 412 8.76 3.89 27.81
CA TYR A 412 8.80 5.30 28.22
C TYR A 412 7.40 5.92 28.22
N LEU A 413 6.39 5.12 28.60
CA LEU A 413 5.00 5.56 28.65
C LEU A 413 4.83 6.67 29.69
N GLU A 414 4.06 7.69 29.33
CA GLU A 414 3.79 8.83 30.20
C GLU A 414 2.66 8.48 31.19
N PHE A 415 2.97 8.48 32.50
CA PHE A 415 1.98 8.23 33.54
C PHE A 415 1.00 9.42 33.70
N PRO A 416 -0.31 9.18 33.92
CA PRO A 416 -0.98 7.88 33.97
C PRO A 416 -1.23 7.29 32.57
N TYR A 417 -1.17 5.96 32.44
CA TYR A 417 -1.48 5.26 31.20
C TYR A 417 -2.24 3.97 31.49
N THR A 418 -3.02 3.53 30.51
CA THR A 418 -3.64 2.21 30.45
C THR A 418 -2.96 1.42 29.33
N LEU A 419 -2.57 0.17 29.61
CA LEU A 419 -2.09 -0.73 28.57
C LEU A 419 -3.26 -1.35 27.83
N CYS A 420 -3.12 -1.55 26.52
CA CYS A 420 -4.10 -2.35 25.80
C CYS A 420 -4.12 -3.79 26.34
N ASP A 421 -5.24 -4.48 26.14
CA ASP A 421 -5.28 -5.89 26.50
C ASP A 421 -4.19 -6.64 25.72
N PRO A 422 -3.48 -7.58 26.36
CA PRO A 422 -2.31 -8.19 25.74
C PRO A 422 -2.62 -9.46 24.95
N TYR A 423 -3.90 -9.80 24.74
CA TYR A 423 -4.35 -11.10 24.23
C TYR A 423 -5.19 -11.01 22.95
N SER A 424 -5.79 -9.85 22.62
CA SER A 424 -6.64 -9.67 21.43
C SER A 424 -5.90 -9.82 20.10
N ASN A 425 -4.59 -9.63 20.13
CA ASN A 425 -3.66 -9.77 19.02
C ASN A 425 -2.44 -10.60 19.45
N PRO A 426 -1.75 -11.30 18.52
CA PRO A 426 -0.57 -12.10 18.86
C PRO A 426 0.56 -11.25 19.44
N GLN A 427 0.73 -10.03 18.94
CA GLN A 427 1.73 -9.03 19.33
C GLN A 427 1.08 -7.87 20.13
N PRO A 428 1.89 -7.06 20.85
CA PRO A 428 1.38 -5.85 21.49
C PRO A 428 0.60 -4.96 20.53
N GLN A 429 -0.43 -4.30 21.06
CA GLN A 429 -1.29 -3.40 20.30
C GLN A 429 -1.37 -2.02 20.95
N GLU A 430 -1.63 -0.99 20.16
CA GLU A 430 -1.96 0.36 20.59
C GLU A 430 -3.26 0.78 19.88
N ILE A 431 -4.25 1.25 20.64
CA ILE A 431 -5.57 1.60 20.09
C ILE A 431 -5.85 3.06 20.39
N MET A 432 -6.25 3.79 19.36
CA MET A 432 -6.77 5.16 19.44
C MET A 432 -8.22 5.16 18.96
N GLN A 433 -9.16 5.33 19.90
CA GLN A 433 -10.58 5.43 19.58
C GLN A 433 -11.06 6.88 19.75
N ILE A 434 -11.67 7.43 18.71
CA ILE A 434 -12.19 8.80 18.65
C ILE A 434 -13.72 8.82 18.46
N LEU A 435 -14.32 9.95 18.83
CA LEU A 435 -15.77 10.19 18.79
C LEU A 435 -16.10 11.45 17.96
N PRO A 436 -17.35 11.59 17.47
CA PRO A 436 -17.82 12.80 16.79
C PRO A 436 -17.53 14.06 17.61
N ASN A 437 -16.78 14.99 17.01
CA ASN A 437 -16.38 16.21 17.69
C ASN A 437 -16.01 17.31 16.67
N PRO A 438 -16.27 18.60 16.96
CA PRO A 438 -15.92 19.69 16.05
C PRO A 438 -14.46 19.76 15.64
N VAL A 439 -13.53 19.28 16.49
CA VAL A 439 -12.10 19.25 16.14
C VAL A 439 -11.77 18.33 14.97
N TRP A 440 -12.68 17.44 14.57
CA TRP A 440 -12.51 16.55 13.43
C TRP A 440 -13.15 17.06 12.13
N GLY A 441 -13.94 18.13 12.20
CA GLY A 441 -14.76 18.59 11.08
C GLY A 441 -13.98 18.98 9.83
N GLU A 442 -12.79 19.55 9.99
CA GLU A 442 -11.92 19.92 8.87
C GLU A 442 -11.35 18.73 8.09
N PHE A 443 -11.41 17.52 8.67
CA PHE A 443 -11.02 16.27 8.02
C PHE A 443 -12.24 15.57 7.39
N GLY A 444 -13.43 16.18 7.42
CA GLY A 444 -14.67 15.62 6.88
C GLY A 444 -15.38 14.62 7.81
N TYR A 445 -14.88 14.42 9.03
CA TYR A 445 -15.46 13.50 10.01
C TYR A 445 -16.68 14.11 10.73
N PRO A 446 -17.57 13.27 11.28
CA PRO A 446 -18.69 13.69 12.12
C PRO A 446 -18.29 14.70 13.21
N THR A 447 -19.05 15.78 13.33
CA THR A 447 -18.79 16.84 14.32
C THR A 447 -19.68 16.75 15.56
N THR A 448 -20.81 16.06 15.45
CA THR A 448 -21.76 15.87 16.55
C THR A 448 -22.26 14.42 16.63
N PRO A 449 -22.60 13.92 17.83
CA PRO A 449 -23.15 12.57 17.98
C PRO A 449 -24.43 12.38 17.15
N GLY A 450 -24.48 11.29 16.37
CA GLY A 450 -25.63 10.91 15.54
C GLY A 450 -25.51 11.28 14.07
N GLU A 451 -24.55 12.11 13.66
CA GLU A 451 -24.25 12.34 12.25
C GLU A 451 -23.79 11.04 11.56
N GLY A 452 -24.45 10.68 10.45
CA GLY A 452 -24.18 9.42 9.73
C GLY A 452 -24.73 8.16 10.38
N TRP A 453 -25.53 8.31 11.44
CA TRP A 453 -26.13 7.19 12.15
C TRP A 453 -27.48 6.77 11.54
N ILE A 454 -28.28 6.03 12.29
CA ILE A 454 -29.58 5.52 11.86
C ILE A 454 -30.50 6.66 11.39
N GLY A 455 -31.00 6.54 10.16
CA GLY A 455 -31.86 7.54 9.53
C GLY A 455 -31.12 8.68 8.82
N ASP A 456 -29.79 8.65 8.81
CA ASP A 456 -28.93 9.67 8.19
C ASP A 456 -27.89 9.02 7.24
N PRO A 457 -28.34 8.38 6.14
CA PRO A 457 -27.44 7.79 5.16
C PRO A 457 -26.60 8.86 4.46
N ARG A 458 -25.30 8.61 4.30
CA ARG A 458 -24.35 9.61 3.79
C ARG A 458 -23.31 9.01 2.87
N THR A 459 -22.84 9.84 1.94
CA THR A 459 -21.55 9.63 1.27
C THR A 459 -20.50 10.45 1.99
N TRP A 460 -19.49 9.77 2.49
CA TRP A 460 -18.35 10.34 3.18
C TRP A 460 -17.20 10.58 2.20
N GLU A 461 -16.51 11.70 2.37
CA GLU A 461 -15.15 11.91 1.85
C GLU A 461 -14.31 12.38 3.04
N LEU A 462 -13.49 11.48 3.56
CA LEU A 462 -12.72 11.67 4.79
C LEU A 462 -11.25 11.92 4.43
N ASP A 463 -10.64 12.95 5.01
CA ASP A 463 -9.20 13.21 4.95
C ASP A 463 -8.48 12.36 6.01
N VAL A 464 -8.55 11.06 5.78
CA VAL A 464 -8.06 10.03 6.69
C VAL A 464 -6.56 10.16 6.91
N GLY A 465 -5.80 10.51 5.87
CA GLY A 465 -4.35 10.73 5.96
C GLY A 465 -4.00 11.88 6.90
N ARG A 466 -4.61 13.06 6.73
CA ARG A 466 -4.31 14.21 7.59
C ARG A 466 -4.76 13.97 9.03
N LEU A 467 -5.93 13.40 9.26
CA LEU A 467 -6.39 13.08 10.62
C LEU A 467 -5.44 12.11 11.31
N SER A 468 -5.12 10.99 10.66
CA SER A 468 -4.26 9.95 11.21
C SER A 468 -2.82 10.41 11.45
N GLN A 469 -2.35 11.47 10.77
CA GLN A 469 -1.08 12.14 11.07
C GLN A 469 -1.12 12.95 12.38
N SER A 470 -2.25 13.58 12.68
CA SER A 470 -2.44 14.42 13.88
C SER A 470 -2.63 13.61 15.16
N LEU A 471 -3.12 12.37 15.04
CA LEU A 471 -3.33 11.48 16.19
C LEU A 471 -2.01 11.06 16.84
N TYR A 472 -2.07 10.88 18.15
CA TYR A 472 -0.94 10.39 18.94
C TYR A 472 -0.78 8.88 18.79
N PHE A 473 0.43 8.45 18.50
CA PHE A 473 0.86 7.06 18.62
C PHE A 473 2.22 7.03 19.31
N TYR A 474 2.38 6.09 20.22
CA TYR A 474 3.57 5.94 21.04
C TYR A 474 4.76 5.53 20.18
N GLN A 475 5.88 6.18 20.48
CA GLN A 475 7.19 5.88 19.92
C GLN A 475 8.25 6.20 20.99
N ASP A 476 9.29 5.36 21.08
CA ASP A 476 10.37 5.55 22.04
C ASP A 476 11.07 6.90 21.79
N PRO A 477 11.31 7.70 22.84
CA PRO A 477 11.99 9.00 22.71
C PRO A 477 13.36 8.88 22.03
N GLY A 478 13.68 9.87 21.19
CA GLY A 478 14.96 9.93 20.48
C GLY A 478 15.09 9.00 19.25
N THR A 479 14.01 8.31 18.86
CA THR A 479 14.00 7.45 17.67
C THR A 479 13.49 8.17 16.42
N THR A 480 13.85 7.67 15.24
CA THR A 480 13.46 8.27 13.96
C THR A 480 11.94 8.22 13.79
N PRO A 481 11.25 9.35 13.52
CA PRO A 481 9.81 9.36 13.33
C PRO A 481 9.35 8.35 12.28
N VAL A 482 8.32 7.57 12.60
CA VAL A 482 7.79 6.56 11.69
C VAL A 482 7.04 7.19 10.52
N ARG A 483 7.17 6.58 9.33
CA ARG A 483 6.27 6.81 8.19
C ARG A 483 5.02 5.95 8.36
N ARG A 484 3.86 6.58 8.56
CA ARG A 484 2.60 5.90 8.88
C ARG A 484 1.93 5.36 7.62
N LYS A 485 2.28 4.12 7.27
CA LYS A 485 1.63 3.35 6.20
C LYS A 485 0.46 2.57 6.78
N TRP A 486 -0.68 2.55 6.12
CA TRP A 486 -1.88 1.87 6.60
C TRP A 486 -2.18 0.69 5.69
N MET A 487 -2.03 -0.51 6.24
CA MET A 487 -2.10 -1.76 5.47
C MET A 487 -3.54 -2.28 5.39
N SER A 488 -4.43 -1.77 6.23
CA SER A 488 -5.82 -2.19 6.32
C SER A 488 -6.68 -0.94 6.61
N ILE A 489 -7.75 -0.78 5.85
CA ILE A 489 -8.69 0.35 5.91
C ILE A 489 -10.10 -0.24 5.83
N ASP A 490 -10.84 -0.05 6.90
CA ASP A 490 -11.96 -0.90 7.27
C ASP A 490 -13.15 -0.06 7.73
N LEU A 491 -14.34 -0.65 7.65
CA LEU A 491 -15.54 -0.14 8.31
C LEU A 491 -16.46 -1.28 8.69
N GLY A 492 -17.30 -1.05 9.69
CA GLY A 492 -18.27 -2.02 10.17
C GLY A 492 -18.47 -1.90 11.67
N THR A 493 -18.74 -3.01 12.34
CA THR A 493 -19.13 -2.96 13.75
C THR A 493 -18.52 -4.06 14.59
N GLU A 494 -18.19 -3.67 15.82
CA GLU A 494 -17.93 -4.53 16.95
C GLU A 494 -19.10 -4.40 17.94
N ILE A 495 -19.86 -5.48 18.14
CA ILE A 495 -20.83 -5.55 19.23
C ILE A 495 -20.07 -6.03 20.46
N PHE A 496 -19.76 -5.10 21.37
CA PHE A 496 -18.89 -5.37 22.52
C PHE A 496 -19.67 -5.94 23.71
N LYS A 497 -19.55 -7.26 23.93
CA LYS A 497 -20.08 -7.97 25.10
C LYS A 497 -21.55 -7.66 25.40
N ASP A 498 -22.37 -7.70 24.35
CA ASP A 498 -23.80 -7.41 24.42
C ASP A 498 -24.58 -8.49 23.65
N PRO A 499 -25.24 -9.43 24.35
CA PRO A 499 -26.00 -10.49 23.70
C PRO A 499 -27.30 -9.98 23.08
N ASP A 500 -27.86 -10.74 22.15
CA ASP A 500 -29.17 -10.49 21.52
C ASP A 500 -29.29 -9.13 20.80
N GLN A 501 -28.16 -8.58 20.35
CA GLN A 501 -28.11 -7.36 19.56
C GLN A 501 -28.08 -7.67 18.06
N VAL A 502 -28.61 -6.75 17.27
CA VAL A 502 -28.58 -6.83 15.80
C VAL A 502 -28.06 -5.51 15.22
N ALA A 503 -26.99 -5.60 14.45
CA ALA A 503 -26.50 -4.54 13.59
C ALA A 503 -26.79 -4.87 12.12
N GLU A 504 -27.16 -3.84 11.36
CA GLU A 504 -27.51 -3.96 9.95
C GLU A 504 -27.13 -2.68 9.21
N TRP A 505 -26.38 -2.78 8.12
CA TRP A 505 -25.95 -1.62 7.35
C TRP A 505 -25.63 -1.97 5.90
N THR A 506 -25.55 -0.96 5.05
CA THR A 506 -25.07 -1.10 3.67
C THR A 506 -23.89 -0.17 3.41
N VAL A 507 -22.95 -0.64 2.60
CA VAL A 507 -21.84 0.16 2.08
C VAL A 507 -21.71 0.00 0.57
N SER A 508 -21.41 1.10 -0.13
CA SER A 508 -21.09 1.13 -1.56
C SER A 508 -20.09 2.24 -1.85
N ASP A 509 -19.66 2.35 -3.11
CA ASP A 509 -18.84 3.45 -3.62
C ASP A 509 -17.51 3.64 -2.86
N PHE A 510 -16.96 2.55 -2.29
CA PHE A 510 -15.73 2.59 -1.50
C PHE A 510 -14.52 2.81 -2.40
N ASP A 511 -13.72 3.83 -2.08
CA ASP A 511 -12.48 4.17 -2.75
C ASP A 511 -11.46 4.75 -1.76
N ILE A 512 -10.17 4.52 -2.02
CA ILE A 512 -9.05 5.12 -1.29
C ILE A 512 -8.30 5.98 -2.30
N LEU A 513 -8.26 7.29 -2.07
CA LEU A 513 -7.70 8.27 -2.99
C LEU A 513 -6.34 8.73 -2.49
N VAL A 514 -5.30 8.50 -3.27
CA VAL A 514 -3.94 9.00 -3.01
C VAL A 514 -3.59 10.07 -4.04
N PRO A 515 -2.83 11.11 -3.70
CA PRO A 515 -2.40 12.09 -4.70
C PRO A 515 -1.69 11.39 -5.86
N LYS A 516 -2.05 11.78 -7.07
CA LYS A 516 -1.28 11.44 -8.26
C LYS A 516 0.11 12.04 -8.06
N ALA A 517 1.14 11.21 -8.06
CA ALA A 517 2.49 11.73 -8.18
C ALA A 517 2.52 12.66 -9.41
N ALA A 518 2.99 13.89 -9.27
CA ALA A 518 3.06 14.81 -10.40
C ALA A 518 3.92 14.16 -11.50
N ASN A 519 3.25 13.71 -12.57
CA ASN A 519 3.76 13.01 -13.75
C ASN A 519 4.13 11.52 -13.57
N GLU A 520 3.19 10.62 -13.92
CA GLU A 520 3.51 9.28 -14.43
C GLU A 520 3.08 9.18 -15.90
N PRO A 521 4.01 8.95 -16.85
CA PRO A 521 3.75 8.16 -18.05
C PRO A 521 3.90 6.68 -17.70
N GLY A 522 2.99 5.86 -18.21
CA GLY A 522 2.73 4.50 -17.73
C GLY A 522 3.88 3.50 -17.79
N ASP A 523 3.85 2.63 -16.79
CA ASP A 523 4.11 1.18 -16.83
C ASP A 523 5.36 0.72 -17.60
N ARG A 524 6.43 0.44 -16.86
CA ARG A 524 7.34 -0.68 -17.19
C ARG A 524 8.18 -1.15 -15.99
N ASP A 525 7.98 -2.42 -15.72
CA ASP A 525 8.71 -3.39 -14.88
C ASP A 525 10.23 -3.14 -14.69
N GLY A 526 10.73 -3.32 -13.45
CA GLY A 526 12.12 -3.77 -13.21
C GLY A 526 13.13 -2.85 -12.48
N ARG A 527 13.30 -3.12 -11.16
CA ARG A 527 14.55 -3.20 -10.34
C ARG A 527 15.59 -2.04 -10.43
N LEU A 528 16.72 -2.15 -9.70
CA LEU A 528 17.11 -1.15 -8.71
C LEU A 528 18.69 -0.94 -8.53
N VAL A 529 19.32 0.28 -8.61
CA VAL A 529 20.78 0.72 -8.28
C VAL A 529 21.06 2.06 -7.46
N GLN A 530 22.02 2.15 -6.53
CA GLN A 530 22.24 3.32 -5.61
C GLN A 530 23.16 4.45 -6.15
N LEU A 531 22.80 5.74 -5.92
CA LEU A 531 23.65 6.94 -6.16
C LEU A 531 24.20 7.50 -4.83
N ARG A 532 25.50 7.82 -4.76
CA ARG A 532 26.15 8.41 -3.57
C ARG A 532 27.03 9.58 -4.02
N VAL A 533 26.80 10.79 -3.48
CA VAL A 533 27.71 11.92 -3.66
C VAL A 533 28.73 11.88 -2.52
N VAL A 534 30.00 11.58 -2.83
CA VAL A 534 31.08 11.51 -1.84
C VAL A 534 31.99 12.73 -1.99
N CYS A 535 32.12 13.53 -0.92
CA CYS A 535 33.13 14.58 -0.81
C CYS A 535 34.30 14.05 0.03
N TRP A 536 35.50 13.93 -0.54
CA TRP A 536 36.70 13.57 0.21
C TRP A 536 37.58 14.80 0.45
N THR A 537 37.77 15.18 1.71
CA THR A 537 38.73 16.22 2.10
C THR A 537 39.58 15.76 3.29
N PRO A 538 40.90 16.02 3.29
CA PRO A 538 41.71 15.83 4.49
C PRO A 538 41.25 16.75 5.63
N PRO A 539 41.50 16.39 6.90
CA PRO A 539 40.81 16.94 8.06
C PRO A 539 41.29 18.36 8.36
N GLN A 540 40.72 19.37 7.70
CA GLN A 540 40.68 20.79 8.08
C GLN A 540 40.04 21.63 6.96
N SER A 541 38.71 21.63 6.79
CA SER A 541 37.95 22.81 6.26
C SER A 541 36.44 22.56 6.13
N GLY A 542 35.65 23.38 6.85
CA GLY A 542 34.40 24.07 6.47
C GLY A 542 33.22 23.36 5.76
N MET A 543 32.01 23.71 6.22
CA MET A 543 30.69 23.29 5.70
C MET A 543 30.47 23.56 4.19
N TYR A 544 29.85 22.61 3.49
CA TYR A 544 29.35 22.71 2.12
C TYR A 544 27.81 22.72 2.11
N LYS A 545 27.18 23.46 1.19
CA LYS A 545 25.73 23.42 0.94
C LYS A 545 25.51 22.91 -0.49
N LEU A 546 25.04 21.67 -0.60
CA LEU A 546 24.69 21.03 -1.87
C LEU A 546 23.17 21.09 -2.02
N ASN A 547 22.66 21.70 -3.09
CA ASN A 547 21.28 21.56 -3.52
C ASN A 547 21.30 20.70 -4.78
N ALA A 548 21.27 19.37 -4.65
CA ALA A 548 21.20 18.48 -5.80
C ALA A 548 19.75 18.02 -5.98
N ASP A 549 19.10 18.51 -7.03
CA ASP A 549 17.80 18.01 -7.49
C ASP A 549 18.06 16.98 -8.58
N ALA A 550 18.11 15.69 -8.23
CA ALA A 550 18.31 14.64 -9.24
C ALA A 550 17.00 14.47 -10.03
N VAL A 551 16.99 14.84 -11.31
CA VAL A 551 15.82 14.60 -12.18
C VAL A 551 16.05 13.38 -13.04
N ILE A 552 15.36 12.28 -12.71
CA ILE A 552 15.19 11.11 -13.56
C ILE A 552 13.82 11.25 -14.22
N ASP A 553 13.77 11.38 -15.54
CA ASP A 553 12.53 11.46 -16.32
C ASP A 553 11.48 12.49 -15.82
N GLY A 554 11.94 13.62 -15.27
CA GLY A 554 11.08 14.75 -14.92
C GLY A 554 10.65 14.86 -13.44
N VAL A 555 11.21 14.06 -12.54
CA VAL A 555 10.94 14.12 -11.08
C VAL A 555 12.09 14.77 -10.30
N GLU A 556 11.88 15.87 -9.58
CA GLU A 556 12.88 16.40 -8.62
C GLU A 556 13.01 15.46 -7.41
N ALA A 557 14.20 14.91 -7.17
CA ALA A 557 14.48 14.06 -6.00
C ALA A 557 15.50 14.71 -5.05
N ALA A 558 15.13 14.84 -3.77
CA ALA A 558 16.05 15.13 -2.68
C ALA A 558 16.82 13.87 -2.24
N VAL A 559 18.10 14.08 -1.93
CA VAL A 559 19.18 13.11 -1.71
C VAL A 559 18.84 11.95 -0.76
N GLY A 560 19.02 10.72 -1.25
CA GLY A 560 18.97 9.49 -0.46
C GLY A 560 18.18 8.37 -1.14
N ILE A 561 18.49 8.05 -2.40
CA ILE A 561 17.76 7.03 -3.16
C ILE A 561 18.73 5.93 -3.55
N GLY A 562 18.53 4.77 -2.94
CA GLY A 562 18.89 3.52 -3.56
C GLY A 562 17.78 3.19 -4.53
N LEU A 563 18.03 3.35 -5.85
CA LEU A 563 17.85 2.31 -6.89
C LEU A 563 17.44 2.79 -8.37
N ILE A 564 18.36 2.78 -9.40
CA ILE A 564 18.34 3.21 -10.87
C ILE A 564 17.96 2.09 -11.91
N PRO A 565 17.40 2.44 -13.11
CA PRO A 565 17.06 1.56 -14.24
C PRO A 565 18.18 1.14 -15.23
N GLU A 566 18.00 0.01 -15.95
CA GLU A 566 18.83 -0.50 -17.07
C GLU A 566 18.60 0.25 -18.41
N SER A 567 18.30 1.54 -18.37
CA SER A 567 18.06 2.31 -19.60
C SER A 567 19.38 2.83 -20.18
N PRO A 568 19.66 2.64 -21.48
CA PRO A 568 20.78 3.32 -22.13
C PRO A 568 20.60 4.84 -22.25
N ASN A 569 19.43 5.37 -21.84
CA ASN A 569 19.02 6.76 -22.01
C ASN A 569 18.65 7.46 -20.68
N PHE A 570 19.12 6.96 -19.53
CA PHE A 570 18.88 7.67 -18.26
C PHE A 570 19.57 9.04 -18.30
N LYS A 571 18.89 10.07 -17.80
CA LYS A 571 19.46 11.41 -17.63
C LYS A 571 19.33 11.82 -16.18
N VAL A 572 20.33 12.53 -15.68
CA VAL A 572 20.36 13.13 -14.35
C VAL A 572 20.47 14.63 -14.55
N ARG A 573 19.40 15.37 -14.25
CA ARG A 573 19.52 16.82 -14.04
C ARG A 573 20.02 17.07 -12.62
N PHE A 574 20.82 18.09 -12.40
CA PHE A 574 21.09 18.66 -11.07
C PHE A 574 21.64 20.08 -11.23
N ALA A 575 21.39 20.93 -10.22
CA ALA A 575 22.03 22.25 -10.13
C ALA A 575 23.20 22.16 -9.16
N LEU A 576 24.39 22.62 -9.53
CA LEU A 576 25.53 22.70 -8.61
C LEU A 576 25.96 24.15 -8.42
N ASN A 577 26.19 24.54 -7.17
CA ASN A 577 26.83 25.81 -6.82
C ASN A 577 27.96 25.54 -5.83
N VAL A 578 29.20 25.56 -6.32
CA VAL A 578 30.38 25.37 -5.47
C VAL A 578 30.71 26.71 -4.80
N ILE A 579 30.39 26.83 -3.50
CA ILE A 579 30.59 28.09 -2.75
C ILE A 579 32.06 28.28 -2.35
N LYS A 580 32.79 27.17 -2.14
CA LYS A 580 34.22 27.16 -1.80
C LYS A 580 34.83 25.82 -2.22
N GLY A 581 35.85 25.86 -3.08
CA GLY A 581 36.56 24.65 -3.52
C GLY A 581 37.66 24.23 -2.54
N GLY A 582 38.09 22.98 -2.65
CA GLY A 582 39.29 22.50 -1.98
C GLY A 582 40.58 23.03 -2.62
N GLY A 583 41.74 22.63 -2.08
CA GLY A 583 43.04 23.04 -2.61
C GLY A 583 43.35 22.47 -4.01
N PRO A 584 44.50 22.81 -4.61
CA PRO A 584 44.84 22.41 -6.00
C PRO A 584 44.95 20.89 -6.22
N LYS A 585 44.96 20.08 -5.15
CA LYS A 585 44.97 18.61 -5.20
C LYS A 585 43.64 17.96 -4.79
N SER A 586 42.60 18.73 -4.48
CA SER A 586 41.32 18.14 -4.08
C SER A 586 40.58 17.59 -5.30
N GLN A 587 40.15 16.33 -5.22
CA GLN A 587 39.24 15.76 -6.21
C GLN A 587 37.82 16.07 -5.76
N PHE A 588 37.14 16.94 -6.51
CA PHE A 588 35.72 17.23 -6.31
C PHE A 588 34.96 16.55 -7.45
N TYR A 589 34.14 15.58 -7.09
CA TYR A 589 33.39 14.79 -8.05
C TYR A 589 32.04 15.45 -8.32
N LEU A 590 31.80 15.82 -9.56
CA LEU A 590 30.48 16.24 -10.04
C LEU A 590 29.48 15.08 -9.96
N MET A 591 29.96 13.89 -10.30
CA MET A 591 29.20 12.64 -10.27
C MET A 591 30.13 11.49 -9.87
N ASP A 592 29.61 10.59 -9.05
CA ASP A 592 30.22 9.30 -8.67
C ASP A 592 29.16 8.21 -8.86
N MET A 593 29.31 7.43 -9.94
CA MET A 593 28.41 6.36 -10.30
C MET A 593 29.01 5.00 -9.97
N GLY A 594 28.43 4.33 -8.98
CA GLY A 594 28.76 2.95 -8.62
C GLY A 594 27.81 1.93 -9.27
N SER A 595 28.36 0.81 -9.72
CA SER A 595 27.61 -0.30 -10.30
C SER A 595 28.28 -1.64 -10.00
N CYS A 596 27.56 -2.76 -10.11
CA CYS A 596 28.12 -4.07 -9.80
C CYS A 596 27.74 -5.11 -10.86
N TRP A 597 28.74 -5.73 -11.48
CA TRP A 597 28.59 -6.93 -12.31
C TRP A 597 29.86 -7.79 -12.30
N LYS A 598 29.75 -9.06 -12.66
CA LYS A 598 30.89 -9.97 -12.77
C LYS A 598 31.66 -9.74 -14.07
N ASN A 599 32.94 -10.11 -14.12
CA ASN A 599 33.76 -9.95 -15.35
C ASN A 599 33.21 -10.70 -16.59
N ASN A 600 32.29 -11.65 -16.41
CA ASN A 600 31.60 -12.36 -17.50
C ASN A 600 30.27 -11.69 -17.92
N GLY A 601 29.94 -10.51 -17.38
CA GLY A 601 28.71 -9.78 -17.68
C GLY A 601 27.47 -10.21 -16.88
N GLN A 602 27.59 -11.20 -15.99
CA GLN A 602 26.47 -11.58 -15.12
C GLN A 602 26.26 -10.58 -13.98
N PRO A 603 25.02 -10.44 -13.46
CA PRO A 603 24.74 -9.62 -12.28
C PRO A 603 25.52 -10.10 -11.04
N CYS A 604 25.83 -9.18 -10.14
CA CYS A 604 26.40 -9.51 -8.84
C CYS A 604 25.42 -10.32 -7.99
N ASN A 605 25.93 -11.25 -7.19
CA ASN A 605 25.11 -12.13 -6.33
C ASN A 605 25.55 -12.16 -4.87
N GLY A 606 26.43 -11.24 -4.45
CA GLY A 606 27.00 -11.15 -3.11
C GLY A 606 28.30 -11.94 -2.92
N ASP A 607 28.85 -12.53 -3.99
CA ASP A 607 30.11 -13.27 -3.93
C ASP A 607 31.30 -12.30 -4.03
N VAL A 608 31.93 -12.05 -2.88
CA VAL A 608 33.07 -11.11 -2.75
C VAL A 608 34.29 -11.44 -3.61
N THR A 609 34.37 -12.65 -4.19
CA THR A 609 35.51 -13.05 -5.05
C THR A 609 35.25 -12.80 -6.53
N SER A 610 34.00 -12.95 -6.98
CA SER A 610 33.62 -12.87 -8.39
C SER A 610 32.86 -11.59 -8.75
N ASP A 611 32.20 -10.96 -7.77
CA ASP A 611 31.55 -9.67 -7.93
C ASP A 611 32.60 -8.57 -8.07
N VAL A 612 32.36 -7.63 -9.01
CA VAL A 612 33.24 -6.48 -9.23
C VAL A 612 32.41 -5.22 -9.14
N THR A 613 32.81 -4.33 -8.22
CA THR A 613 32.20 -3.00 -8.12
C THR A 613 32.92 -2.04 -9.06
N ARG A 614 32.18 -1.26 -9.84
CA ARG A 614 32.73 -0.35 -10.83
C ARG A 614 32.27 1.07 -10.60
N TYR A 615 33.21 1.98 -10.58
CA TYR A 615 33.00 3.40 -10.33
C TYR A 615 33.33 4.22 -11.57
N ASN A 616 32.44 5.16 -11.91
CA ASN A 616 32.68 6.19 -12.90
C ASN A 616 32.54 7.56 -12.23
N GLU A 617 33.63 8.31 -12.22
CA GLU A 617 33.76 9.53 -11.43
C GLU A 617 34.17 10.70 -12.32
N MET A 618 33.49 11.84 -12.26
CA MET A 618 33.88 13.04 -13.01
C MET A 618 34.44 14.13 -12.09
N ILE A 619 35.69 14.53 -12.29
CA ILE A 619 36.38 15.54 -11.47
C ILE A 619 36.26 16.92 -12.13
N ILE A 620 35.68 17.90 -11.45
CA ILE A 620 35.49 19.27 -12.00
C ILE A 620 36.46 20.33 -11.46
N ASN A 621 37.41 19.96 -10.59
CA ASN A 621 38.42 20.91 -10.12
C ASN A 621 39.38 21.27 -11.29
N PRO A 622 39.45 22.54 -11.74
CA PRO A 622 40.26 22.93 -12.89
C PRO A 622 41.77 22.80 -12.65
N ASN A 623 42.20 22.62 -11.40
CA ASN A 623 43.62 22.44 -11.07
C ASN A 623 44.11 20.99 -11.25
N ILE A 624 43.21 20.04 -11.55
CA ILE A 624 43.57 18.64 -11.76
C ILE A 624 43.88 18.40 -13.24
N SER A 625 45.06 17.87 -13.52
CA SER A 625 45.48 17.45 -14.87
C SER A 625 45.28 15.95 -15.08
N SER A 626 45.10 15.54 -16.34
CA SER A 626 45.04 14.12 -16.71
C SER A 626 46.34 13.38 -16.33
N TRP A 627 46.22 12.17 -15.77
CA TRP A 627 47.36 11.25 -15.64
C TRP A 627 47.44 10.27 -16.82
N CYS A 628 46.39 10.20 -17.64
CA CYS A 628 46.35 9.42 -18.87
C CYS A 628 47.02 10.19 -20.01
N HIS A 629 48.20 9.74 -20.45
CA HIS A 629 48.96 10.31 -21.57
C HIS A 629 49.60 9.17 -22.39
N PRO A 630 49.98 9.37 -23.67
CA PRO A 630 50.71 8.38 -24.46
C PRO A 630 51.91 7.71 -23.77
N ASP A 631 52.58 8.42 -22.86
CA ASP A 631 53.75 7.92 -22.12
C ASP A 631 53.37 7.15 -20.84
N HIS A 632 52.08 7.12 -20.48
CA HIS A 632 51.56 6.51 -19.26
C HIS A 632 50.24 5.76 -19.53
N LEU A 633 50.26 4.85 -20.51
CA LEU A 633 49.09 4.10 -20.95
C LEU A 633 48.45 3.21 -19.87
N GLY A 634 49.20 2.84 -18.83
CA GLY A 634 48.74 1.94 -17.76
C GLY A 634 47.54 2.47 -16.97
N VAL A 635 47.41 3.81 -16.89
CA VAL A 635 46.29 4.49 -16.23
C VAL A 635 45.24 5.03 -17.22
N CYS A 636 45.33 4.63 -18.49
CA CYS A 636 44.35 4.94 -19.52
C CYS A 636 43.42 3.74 -19.74
N PRO A 637 42.10 3.95 -19.94
CA PRO A 637 41.23 2.87 -20.35
C PRO A 637 41.63 2.35 -21.74
N PRO A 638 41.47 1.05 -22.04
CA PRO A 638 41.91 0.50 -23.32
C PRO A 638 41.19 1.11 -24.54
N TYR A 639 39.93 1.50 -24.38
CA TYR A 639 39.12 2.08 -25.45
C TYR A 639 38.33 3.29 -24.97
N HIS A 640 38.21 4.28 -25.84
CA HIS A 640 37.17 5.30 -25.78
C HIS A 640 36.07 4.94 -26.79
N THR A 641 34.82 5.10 -26.41
CA THR A 641 33.67 4.89 -27.31
C THR A 641 32.94 6.22 -27.49
N PHE A 642 32.93 6.74 -28.71
CA PHE A 642 32.19 7.94 -29.05
C PHE A 642 30.67 7.65 -29.08
N SER A 643 29.86 8.69 -28.95
CA SER A 643 28.39 8.64 -28.99
C SER A 643 27.81 7.91 -30.21
N ASN A 644 28.47 8.01 -31.36
CA ASN A 644 28.11 7.32 -32.59
C ASN A 644 28.50 5.83 -32.62
N GLY A 645 29.01 5.28 -31.50
CA GLY A 645 29.46 3.90 -31.36
C GLY A 645 30.89 3.62 -31.84
N THR A 646 31.60 4.62 -32.36
CA THR A 646 32.99 4.45 -32.82
C THR A 646 33.90 4.17 -31.63
N ARG A 647 34.67 3.08 -31.69
CA ARG A 647 35.65 2.73 -30.66
C ARG A 647 37.06 3.08 -31.13
N VAL A 648 37.79 3.83 -30.31
CA VAL A 648 39.20 4.16 -30.54
C VAL A 648 40.05 3.59 -29.43
N HIS A 649 41.09 2.87 -29.81
CA HIS A 649 42.02 2.24 -28.89
C HIS A 649 43.04 3.27 -28.36
N ARG A 650 43.48 3.15 -27.10
CA ARG A 650 44.46 4.07 -26.51
C ARG A 650 45.76 4.18 -27.32
N ASN A 651 46.21 3.11 -27.98
CA ASN A 651 47.41 3.18 -28.82
C ASN A 651 47.27 4.07 -30.08
N ASP A 652 46.05 4.46 -30.45
CA ASP A 652 45.82 5.44 -31.52
C ASP A 652 45.98 6.86 -30.96
N THR A 653 47.23 7.32 -30.88
CA THR A 653 47.58 8.60 -30.26
C THR A 653 47.01 9.81 -30.98
N ALA A 654 46.59 9.66 -32.24
CA ALA A 654 45.98 10.72 -33.02
C ALA A 654 44.50 10.93 -32.71
N ARG A 655 43.79 9.88 -32.26
CA ARG A 655 42.33 9.90 -32.09
C ARG A 655 41.85 9.67 -30.67
N PHE A 656 42.67 9.10 -29.79
CA PHE A 656 42.27 8.83 -28.41
C PHE A 656 42.28 10.12 -27.55
N PRO A 657 41.19 10.43 -26.83
CA PRO A 657 41.09 11.69 -26.08
C PRO A 657 41.75 11.57 -24.69
N TYR A 658 43.08 11.53 -24.65
CA TYR A 658 43.86 11.41 -23.41
C TYR A 658 43.50 12.42 -22.32
N ALA A 659 43.24 13.68 -22.72
CA ALA A 659 42.86 14.74 -21.81
C ALA A 659 41.49 14.55 -21.14
N ALA A 660 40.65 13.65 -21.66
CA ALA A 660 39.32 13.36 -21.12
C ALA A 660 39.33 12.39 -19.93
N TYR A 661 40.44 11.67 -19.71
CA TYR A 661 40.57 10.66 -18.67
C TYR A 661 41.61 11.08 -17.65
N HIS A 662 41.29 11.08 -16.36
CA HIS A 662 42.26 11.33 -15.31
C HIS A 662 43.00 10.03 -14.95
N PHE A 663 42.27 8.99 -14.58
CA PHE A 663 42.83 7.74 -14.05
C PHE A 663 41.90 6.56 -14.35
N TYR A 664 42.49 5.41 -14.69
CA TYR A 664 41.79 4.14 -14.83
C TYR A 664 42.57 3.04 -14.12
N CYS A 665 41.88 2.22 -13.35
CA CYS A 665 42.44 1.00 -12.79
C CYS A 665 41.50 -0.20 -13.00
N SER A 666 42.11 -1.35 -13.25
CA SER A 666 41.43 -2.62 -13.52
C SER A 666 41.20 -3.44 -12.25
N PRO A 667 40.20 -4.33 -12.24
CA PRO A 667 39.92 -5.19 -11.10
C PRO A 667 40.98 -6.27 -10.92
N GLY A 668 41.33 -6.53 -9.65
CA GLY A 668 42.34 -7.52 -9.27
C GLY A 668 42.01 -8.98 -9.66
N ASN A 669 40.74 -9.28 -9.98
CA ASN A 669 40.28 -10.59 -10.44
C ASN A 669 40.15 -10.69 -11.98
N GLY A 670 40.65 -9.71 -12.74
CA GLY A 670 40.64 -9.72 -14.20
C GLY A 670 41.61 -10.75 -14.80
N LYS A 671 41.10 -11.69 -15.61
CA LYS A 671 41.91 -12.76 -16.21
C LYS A 671 42.69 -12.36 -17.48
N TYR A 672 42.24 -11.30 -18.18
CA TYR A 672 42.76 -10.90 -19.49
C TYR A 672 42.96 -9.38 -19.57
N LEU A 673 43.78 -8.84 -18.66
CA LEU A 673 44.08 -7.41 -18.64
C LEU A 673 45.09 -7.04 -19.75
N GLU A 674 44.81 -5.95 -20.46
CA GLU A 674 45.65 -5.49 -21.57
C GLU A 674 46.84 -4.67 -21.04
N PHE A 675 48.06 -5.13 -21.31
CA PHE A 675 49.28 -4.45 -20.87
C PHE A 675 49.58 -3.20 -21.73
N PRO A 676 50.02 -2.07 -21.12
CA PRO A 676 50.19 -1.84 -19.68
C PRO A 676 48.86 -1.58 -18.96
N TYR A 677 48.75 -2.00 -17.70
CA TYR A 677 47.58 -1.77 -16.85
C TYR A 677 47.99 -1.41 -15.41
N THR A 678 47.10 -0.74 -14.71
CA THR A 678 47.18 -0.49 -13.26
C THR A 678 46.04 -1.22 -12.56
N LEU A 679 46.32 -1.88 -11.44
CA LEU A 679 45.29 -2.54 -10.61
C LEU A 679 44.76 -1.58 -9.56
N CYS A 680 43.47 -1.66 -9.26
CA CYS A 680 42.88 -0.90 -8.15
C CYS A 680 43.37 -1.44 -6.79
N ASP A 681 43.44 -0.56 -5.78
CA ASP A 681 43.92 -0.90 -4.43
C ASP A 681 42.98 -1.91 -3.72
N PRO A 682 43.45 -3.13 -3.41
CA PRO A 682 42.62 -4.15 -2.76
C PRO A 682 42.31 -3.84 -1.28
N TYR A 683 42.96 -2.87 -0.65
CA TYR A 683 42.76 -2.56 0.77
C TYR A 683 41.60 -1.60 1.02
N SER A 684 41.16 -0.89 -0.01
CA SER A 684 40.11 0.13 0.09
C SER A 684 38.69 -0.46 0.10
N ASN A 685 38.51 -1.69 -0.38
CA ASN A 685 37.21 -2.39 -0.41
C ASN A 685 37.40 -3.91 -0.36
N PRO A 686 36.57 -4.66 0.40
CA PRO A 686 36.65 -6.13 0.44
C PRO A 686 36.32 -6.83 -0.89
N GLN A 687 35.73 -6.14 -1.87
CA GLN A 687 35.44 -6.67 -3.21
C GLN A 687 36.39 -6.08 -4.26
N PRO A 688 36.74 -6.82 -5.33
CA PRO A 688 37.48 -6.27 -6.47
C PRO A 688 36.78 -5.04 -7.08
N GLN A 689 37.58 -4.05 -7.48
CA GLN A 689 37.07 -2.77 -8.00
C GLN A 689 37.62 -2.43 -9.38
N GLU A 690 36.84 -1.74 -10.18
CA GLU A 690 37.28 -1.03 -11.38
C GLU A 690 36.91 0.44 -11.21
N ILE A 691 37.85 1.37 -11.47
CA ILE A 691 37.60 2.80 -11.28
C ILE A 691 37.99 3.53 -12.57
N MET A 692 37.08 4.35 -13.08
CA MET A 692 37.32 5.26 -14.19
C MET A 692 37.03 6.70 -13.76
N GLN A 693 38.07 7.52 -13.71
CA GLN A 693 37.99 8.95 -13.42
C GLN A 693 38.14 9.74 -14.72
N ILE A 694 37.19 10.64 -14.99
CA ILE A 694 37.16 11.50 -16.18
C ILE A 694 37.25 12.99 -15.82
N LEU A 695 37.65 13.80 -16.80
CA LEU A 695 37.78 15.25 -16.69
C LEU A 695 36.87 15.96 -17.71
N PRO A 696 36.46 17.21 -17.45
CA PRO A 696 35.77 18.06 -18.43
C PRO A 696 36.48 18.08 -19.78
N ASN A 697 35.76 17.70 -20.84
CA ASN A 697 36.31 17.61 -22.19
C ASN A 697 35.20 17.65 -23.24
N PRO A 698 35.44 18.23 -24.43
CA PRO A 698 34.40 18.32 -25.47
C PRO A 698 33.79 16.99 -25.89
N VAL A 699 34.53 15.87 -25.77
CA VAL A 699 34.00 14.53 -26.10
C VAL A 699 32.84 14.10 -25.21
N TRP A 700 32.65 14.74 -24.06
CA TRP A 700 31.55 14.47 -23.14
C TRP A 700 30.32 15.35 -23.38
N GLY A 701 30.41 16.37 -24.23
CA GLY A 701 29.36 17.39 -24.39
C GLY A 701 28.04 16.84 -24.95
N GLU A 702 28.09 15.84 -25.83
CA GLU A 702 26.88 15.18 -26.34
C GLU A 702 26.15 14.34 -25.28
N PHE A 703 26.84 14.03 -24.18
CA PHE A 703 26.29 13.37 -22.99
C PHE A 703 25.97 14.38 -21.87
N GLY A 704 25.96 15.68 -22.15
CA GLY A 704 25.52 16.70 -21.20
C GLY A 704 26.46 16.95 -20.00
N TYR A 705 27.69 16.46 -20.05
CA TYR A 705 28.73 16.73 -19.04
C TYR A 705 29.55 17.99 -19.36
N PRO A 706 30.25 18.56 -18.36
CA PRO A 706 31.20 19.65 -18.57
C PRO A 706 32.18 19.41 -19.71
N THR A 707 32.33 20.42 -20.56
CA THR A 707 33.17 20.35 -21.76
C THR A 707 34.50 21.07 -21.58
N THR A 708 34.61 21.96 -20.59
CA THR A 708 35.80 22.77 -20.32
C THR A 708 36.23 22.72 -18.85
N PRO A 709 37.55 22.75 -18.56
CA PRO A 709 38.03 22.82 -17.19
C PRO A 709 37.51 24.07 -16.46
N GLY A 710 36.87 23.87 -15.31
CA GLY A 710 36.32 24.95 -14.46
C GLY A 710 34.83 25.23 -14.65
N GLU A 711 34.19 24.62 -15.64
CA GLU A 711 32.73 24.66 -15.84
C GLU A 711 32.03 23.95 -14.66
N GLY A 712 31.11 24.65 -13.98
CA GLY A 712 30.48 24.18 -12.74
C GLY A 712 31.35 24.28 -11.47
N TRP A 713 32.51 24.97 -11.53
CA TRP A 713 33.39 25.23 -10.37
C TRP A 713 33.02 26.53 -9.64
N ILE A 714 33.86 26.98 -8.68
CA ILE A 714 33.52 28.04 -7.71
C ILE A 714 32.90 29.28 -8.37
N GLY A 715 31.70 29.65 -7.94
CA GLY A 715 30.99 30.86 -8.40
C GLY A 715 30.23 30.69 -9.72
N ASP A 716 30.34 29.53 -10.36
CA ASP A 716 29.52 29.15 -11.51
C ASP A 716 28.27 28.39 -11.00
N ARG A 717 27.08 28.93 -11.31
CA ARG A 717 25.81 28.25 -11.04
C ARG A 717 25.31 27.73 -12.38
N THR A 718 25.44 26.42 -12.57
CA THR A 718 25.12 25.78 -13.84
C THR A 718 24.13 24.65 -13.58
N ASP A 719 23.07 24.62 -14.40
CA ASP A 719 22.10 23.53 -14.41
C ASP A 719 22.56 22.50 -15.45
N TRP A 720 22.86 21.29 -14.99
CA TRP A 720 23.36 20.22 -15.83
C TRP A 720 22.26 19.22 -16.15
N VAL A 721 22.28 18.64 -17.35
CA VAL A 721 21.45 17.49 -17.73
C VAL A 721 22.36 16.47 -18.40
N ALA A 722 22.89 15.54 -17.61
CA ALA A 722 23.85 14.52 -18.06
C ALA A 722 23.13 13.19 -18.35
#